data_AF-A0A4R3TH92-F1
#
_entry.id   AF-A0A4R3TH92-F1
#
_cell.length_a   1.000
_cell.length_b   1.000
_cell.length_c   1.000
_cell.angle_alpha   90.00
_cell.angle_beta   90.00
_cell.angle_gamma   90.00
#
_symmetry.space_group_name_H-M   'P 1'
#
loop_
_entity.id
_entity.type
_entity.pdbx_description
1 polymer ?
#
loop_
_entity_poly.entity_id
_entity_poly.type
_entity_poly.pdbx_seq_one_letter_code
_entity_poly.pdbx_strand_id
1 'polypeptide(L)'
;MEGEAPPETLDAALAAADRAEKRLREAIEVLPQGVVFLDEDGRYILWNRKYEEIYCRSADLLEPGARLADTLRVGVARGDYPEAKGREEEWLADRLRLMQEPDARHEQRLSNGRCILIEERRTEDGGSIGLRVDITDLKQQEESFRLLFDRNPLAMLVHDPESGLIVNANASACRLLGYTPEELNGLATRRLFVAQAWAIAAPMLDADLATSNANWQMLRRDGGRVETHVSTHASTLDGRQVTIASIFDVTERCRIERRMEYMARHDELTGLANRSHCRETLRELLHGAVPAGTVTLALIDLDNFKSVNDTYGYRFGDALLIDAALRMRDLMPPGALLCRIAGDEFAIIFRKSSLTQAELVIKAIIAVLCEPFHVHGNTLHVGATAGMAGAPFDSGDHETLMRYANLALYAAKTERRGSCRSFEVAMDEAAQARSRLETDLRKAVRDDELEVHYQPLLNLETGAIECCEALLRWNHAERGQVSPEVFVPLAEELGLIDKLGRFVLQTACREATRWPESVRLSVNVSPVQFRNGNLLSTVINALSGSGLGAERLELEITEAVLMEHGPRPAAIIRNLRAFGIGISLDDFGTGYSSLSYLLNYPFTKIKIDKSFILNLHEEASSRAVIRAVIGLGRSLGLTVAAEGIESDVEREYLRAEGCTQGQGFLFGRPQPGSMLQFPGAQPDALDPV
;
A
#
# COMPACT_ATOMS: atom_id res chain seq x y z
N MET A 1 18.21 29.92 119.47
CA MET A 1 17.81 30.92 118.46
C MET A 1 17.24 30.13 117.30
N GLU A 2 16.11 29.44 117.41
CA GLU A 2 14.78 30.00 117.69
C GLU A 2 14.60 31.36 117.02
N GLY A 3 14.28 31.29 115.72
CA GLY A 3 13.66 32.37 114.97
C GLY A 3 12.31 31.86 114.50
N GLU A 4 11.29 32.04 115.35
CA GLU A 4 9.89 31.97 114.92
C GLU A 4 9.69 33.04 113.84
N ALA A 5 9.46 32.59 112.60
CA ALA A 5 8.92 33.46 111.56
C ALA A 5 7.48 33.83 111.96
N PRO A 6 7.07 35.12 111.85
CA PRO A 6 5.72 35.53 112.22
C PRO A 6 4.72 34.86 111.27
N PRO A 7 3.47 34.62 111.70
CA PRO A 7 2.48 33.97 110.85
C PRO A 7 2.27 34.81 109.59
N GLU A 8 2.48 34.19 108.42
CA GLU A 8 2.12 34.80 107.14
C GLU A 8 0.67 35.27 107.23
N THR A 9 0.48 36.58 107.11
CA THR A 9 -0.85 37.16 106.97
C THR A 9 -1.48 36.55 105.73
N LEU A 10 -2.77 36.22 105.80
CA LEU A 10 -3.57 35.69 104.69
C LEU A 10 -3.31 36.43 103.37
N ASP A 11 -3.05 37.74 103.44
CA ASP A 11 -2.70 38.60 102.30
C ASP A 11 -1.38 38.23 101.58
N ALA A 12 -0.36 37.74 102.30
CA ALA A 12 0.92 37.35 101.71
C ALA A 12 0.82 36.02 100.94
N ALA A 13 0.05 35.07 101.47
CA ALA A 13 -0.24 33.79 100.83
C ALA A 13 -1.13 34.00 99.58
N LEU A 14 -2.16 34.85 99.67
CA LEU A 14 -2.99 35.24 98.53
C LEU A 14 -2.17 35.90 97.42
N ALA A 15 -1.27 36.84 97.77
CA ALA A 15 -0.41 37.49 96.79
C ALA A 15 0.62 36.54 96.15
N ALA A 16 1.04 35.48 96.84
CA ALA A 16 1.93 34.45 96.28
C ALA A 16 1.18 33.53 95.31
N ALA A 17 -0.06 33.13 95.65
CA ALA A 17 -0.94 32.35 94.78
C ALA A 17 -1.27 33.11 93.49
N ASP A 18 -1.66 34.39 93.59
CA ASP A 18 -1.92 35.26 92.43
C ASP A 18 -0.71 35.36 91.49
N ARG A 19 0.51 35.47 92.04
CA ARG A 19 1.74 35.50 91.25
C ARG A 19 2.03 34.17 90.55
N ALA A 20 1.75 33.04 91.20
CA ALA A 20 1.95 31.72 90.62
C ALA A 20 0.94 31.44 89.50
N GLU A 21 -0.34 31.77 89.71
CA GLU A 21 -1.39 31.64 88.69
C GLU A 21 -1.09 32.50 87.46
N LYS A 22 -0.68 33.76 87.68
CA LYS A 22 -0.31 34.66 86.58
C LYS A 22 0.87 34.12 85.76
N ARG A 23 1.90 33.58 86.41
CA ARG A 23 3.05 32.96 85.73
C ARG A 23 2.67 31.71 84.95
N LEU A 24 1.80 30.86 85.49
CA LEU A 24 1.31 29.68 84.78
C LEU A 24 0.51 30.09 83.54
N ARG A 25 -0.38 31.07 83.67
CA ARG A 25 -1.14 31.63 82.55
C ARG A 25 -0.21 32.19 81.47
N GLU A 26 0.80 32.98 81.83
CA GLU A 26 1.80 33.48 80.88
C GLU A 26 2.60 32.34 80.22
N ALA A 27 2.94 31.28 80.95
CA ALA A 27 3.71 30.14 80.45
C ALA A 27 2.95 29.28 79.43
N ILE A 28 1.65 29.10 79.59
CA ILE A 28 0.85 28.32 78.62
C ILE A 28 0.49 29.12 77.38
N GLU A 29 0.42 30.45 77.46
CA GLU A 29 0.10 31.33 76.33
C GLU A 29 1.16 31.34 75.23
N VAL A 30 2.43 31.10 75.59
CA VAL A 30 3.52 31.04 74.60
C VAL A 30 3.59 29.72 73.84
N LEU A 31 2.82 28.71 74.25
CA LEU A 31 2.85 27.40 73.60
C LEU A 31 2.10 27.45 72.25
N PRO A 32 2.68 26.89 71.17
CA PRO A 32 2.04 26.87 69.86
C PRO A 32 0.88 25.86 69.77
N GLN A 33 0.69 25.03 70.79
CA GLN A 33 -0.42 24.09 70.93
C GLN A 33 -1.56 24.67 71.77
N GLY A 34 -2.79 24.21 71.52
CA GLY A 34 -3.92 24.53 72.38
C GLY A 34 -3.83 23.74 73.69
N VAL A 35 -3.82 24.44 74.83
CA VAL A 35 -3.73 23.82 76.17
C VAL A 35 -4.97 24.14 76.98
N VAL A 36 -5.52 23.13 77.66
CA VAL A 36 -6.61 23.27 78.64
C VAL A 36 -6.24 22.57 79.94
N PHE A 37 -6.68 23.11 81.06
CA PHE A 37 -6.66 22.50 82.38
C PHE A 37 -8.10 22.35 82.86
N LEU A 38 -8.44 21.16 83.34
CA LEU A 38 -9.73 20.84 83.91
C LEU A 38 -9.56 20.31 85.34
N ASP A 39 -10.54 20.57 86.20
CA ASP A 39 -10.59 20.00 87.55
C ASP A 39 -11.03 18.52 87.53
N GLU A 40 -11.12 17.91 88.71
CA GLU A 40 -11.55 16.51 88.88
C GLU A 40 -12.95 16.21 88.31
N ASP A 41 -13.81 17.23 88.25
CA ASP A 41 -15.17 17.19 87.72
C ASP A 41 -15.23 17.50 86.21
N GLY A 42 -14.09 17.76 85.56
CA GLY A 42 -14.01 18.12 84.14
C GLY A 42 -14.46 19.55 83.84
N ARG A 43 -14.32 20.47 84.80
CA ARG A 43 -14.62 21.89 84.63
C ARG A 43 -13.39 22.68 84.24
N TYR A 44 -13.57 23.68 83.38
CA TYR A 44 -12.47 24.53 82.94
C TYR A 44 -11.85 25.31 84.11
N ILE A 45 -10.55 25.12 84.32
CA ILE A 45 -9.74 25.93 85.24
C ILE A 45 -9.04 27.03 84.46
N LEU A 46 -8.33 26.64 83.40
CA LEU A 46 -7.44 27.52 82.65
C LEU A 46 -7.28 26.98 81.23
N TRP A 47 -7.11 27.88 80.25
CA TRP A 47 -6.75 27.54 78.88
C TRP A 47 -5.95 28.68 78.27
N ASN A 48 -5.24 28.40 77.18
CA ASN A 48 -4.53 29.43 76.42
C ASN A 48 -5.34 29.91 75.21
N ARG A 49 -4.95 31.05 74.64
CA ARG A 49 -5.56 31.61 73.43
C ARG A 49 -5.58 30.62 72.27
N LYS A 50 -4.54 29.78 72.13
CA LYS A 50 -4.48 28.80 71.03
C LYS A 50 -5.60 27.76 71.11
N TYR A 51 -6.02 27.37 72.32
CA TYR A 51 -7.17 26.50 72.53
C TYR A 51 -8.47 27.15 72.04
N GLU A 52 -8.67 28.44 72.35
CA GLU A 52 -9.83 29.21 71.86
C GLU A 52 -9.82 29.32 70.33
N GLU A 53 -8.66 29.56 69.72
CA GLU A 53 -8.51 29.64 68.27
C GLU A 53 -8.80 28.32 67.54
N ILE A 54 -8.49 27.18 68.18
CA ILE A 54 -8.82 25.85 67.66
C ILE A 54 -10.34 25.63 67.72
N TYR A 55 -10.95 25.95 68.87
CA TYR A 55 -12.38 25.78 69.13
C TYR A 55 -13.18 27.08 69.00
N CYS A 56 -12.87 27.89 67.99
CA CYS A 56 -13.38 29.28 67.87
C CYS A 56 -14.90 29.40 67.82
N ARG A 57 -15.62 28.37 67.34
CA ARG A 57 -17.09 28.32 67.27
C ARG A 57 -17.77 28.01 68.60
N SER A 58 -17.00 27.52 69.57
CA SER A 58 -17.44 27.21 70.94
C SER A 58 -16.66 28.04 71.98
N ALA A 59 -15.86 29.02 71.54
CA ALA A 59 -15.06 29.86 72.43
C ALA A 59 -15.93 30.74 73.35
N ASP A 60 -17.14 31.10 72.91
CA ASP A 60 -18.15 31.80 73.71
C ASP A 60 -18.68 30.98 74.90
N LEU A 61 -18.40 29.67 74.93
CA LEU A 61 -18.82 28.76 76.00
C LEU A 61 -17.70 28.48 77.02
N LEU A 62 -16.50 29.00 76.79
CA LEU A 62 -15.34 28.77 77.64
C LEU A 62 -15.34 29.77 78.80
N GLU A 63 -15.82 29.31 79.95
CA GLU A 63 -15.84 30.09 81.19
C GLU A 63 -15.27 29.25 82.35
N PRO A 64 -14.53 29.86 83.30
CA PRO A 64 -14.03 29.13 84.47
C PRO A 64 -15.19 28.47 85.24
N GLY A 65 -15.06 27.17 85.54
CA GLY A 65 -16.07 26.37 86.21
C GLY A 65 -17.15 25.75 85.30
N ALA A 66 -17.23 26.12 84.02
CA ALA A 66 -18.09 25.45 83.04
C ALA A 66 -17.61 24.01 82.80
N ARG A 67 -18.55 23.07 82.61
CA ARG A 67 -18.22 21.65 82.36
C ARG A 67 -17.92 21.43 80.88
N LEU A 68 -16.78 20.80 80.57
CA LEU A 68 -16.43 20.46 79.19
C LEU A 68 -17.48 19.56 78.50
N ALA A 69 -18.11 18.65 79.24
CA ALA A 69 -19.18 17.81 78.68
C ALA A 69 -20.36 18.64 78.15
N ASP A 70 -20.66 19.77 78.80
CA ASP A 70 -21.76 20.66 78.39
C ASP A 70 -21.35 21.52 77.19
N THR A 71 -20.11 22.02 77.16
CA THR A 71 -19.59 22.76 76.00
C THR A 71 -19.47 21.86 74.77
N LEU A 72 -19.02 20.60 74.92
CA LEU A 72 -19.01 19.61 73.84
C LEU A 72 -20.42 19.31 73.33
N ARG A 73 -21.41 19.13 74.22
CA ARG A 73 -22.81 18.89 73.82
C ARG A 73 -23.37 20.05 73.01
N VAL A 74 -23.09 21.29 73.40
CA VAL A 74 -23.48 22.48 72.62
C VAL A 74 -22.72 22.53 71.29
N GLY A 75 -21.43 22.22 71.27
CA GLY A 75 -20.64 22.15 70.04
C GLY A 75 -21.15 21.09 69.06
N VAL A 76 -21.56 19.91 69.55
CA VAL A 76 -22.23 18.87 68.74
C VAL A 76 -23.54 19.41 68.16
N ALA A 77 -24.38 20.05 68.97
CA ALA A 77 -25.63 20.66 68.50
C ALA A 77 -25.39 21.80 67.48
N ARG A 78 -24.28 22.53 67.58
CA ARG A 78 -23.83 23.56 66.62
C ARG A 78 -23.19 22.98 65.35
N GLY A 79 -22.99 21.65 65.30
CA GLY A 79 -22.37 20.93 64.20
C GLY A 79 -20.86 21.16 64.09
N ASP A 80 -20.17 21.49 65.19
CA ASP A 80 -18.73 21.74 65.20
C ASP A 80 -17.92 20.45 65.00
N TYR A 81 -18.53 19.30 65.23
CA TYR A 81 -17.94 17.96 65.10
C TYR A 81 -18.67 17.15 64.03
N PRO A 82 -18.18 17.13 62.77
CA PRO A 82 -18.84 16.43 61.67
C PRO A 82 -19.05 14.93 61.93
N GLU A 83 -18.16 14.31 62.68
CA GLU A 83 -18.19 12.88 63.01
C GLU A 83 -19.28 12.50 64.03
N ALA A 84 -19.81 13.48 64.76
CA ALA A 84 -20.92 13.26 65.69
C ALA A 84 -22.28 13.14 64.99
N LYS A 85 -22.39 13.60 63.73
CA LYS A 85 -23.65 13.68 63.00
C LYS A 85 -24.28 12.29 62.82
N GLY A 86 -25.48 12.10 63.37
CA GLY A 86 -26.22 10.84 63.35
C GLY A 86 -25.82 9.82 64.42
N ARG A 87 -24.88 10.17 65.30
CA ARG A 87 -24.44 9.37 66.45
C ARG A 87 -24.07 10.26 67.66
N GLU A 88 -24.83 11.32 67.88
CA GLU A 88 -24.44 12.46 68.73
C GLU A 88 -24.16 12.04 70.19
N GLU A 89 -25.06 11.27 70.80
CA GLU A 89 -24.91 10.79 72.19
C GLU A 89 -23.78 9.75 72.33
N GLU A 90 -23.65 8.84 71.34
CA GLU A 90 -22.58 7.83 71.32
C GLU A 90 -21.21 8.49 71.16
N TRP A 91 -21.09 9.44 70.23
CA TRP A 91 -19.86 10.20 70.00
C TRP A 91 -19.46 11.02 71.23
N LEU A 92 -20.42 11.67 71.91
CA LEU A 92 -20.13 12.40 73.14
C LEU A 92 -19.63 11.45 74.26
N ALA A 93 -20.27 10.29 74.42
CA ALA A 93 -19.86 9.29 75.40
C ALA A 93 -18.45 8.73 75.11
N ASP A 94 -18.15 8.42 73.84
CA ASP A 94 -16.82 7.97 73.41
C ASP A 94 -15.78 9.06 73.62
N ARG A 95 -16.10 10.31 73.25
CA ARG A 95 -15.20 11.45 73.40
C ARG A 95 -14.85 11.72 74.86
N LEU A 96 -15.82 11.62 75.77
CA LEU A 96 -15.60 11.76 77.21
C LEU A 96 -14.83 10.58 77.80
N ARG A 97 -15.05 9.35 77.31
CA ARG A 97 -14.28 8.17 77.71
C ARG A 97 -12.79 8.33 77.38
N LEU A 98 -12.48 8.80 76.16
CA LEU A 98 -11.11 9.07 75.72
C LEU A 98 -10.37 10.09 76.59
N MET A 99 -11.08 10.93 77.36
CA MET A 99 -10.46 11.84 78.33
C MET A 99 -10.10 11.19 79.66
N GLN A 100 -10.77 10.08 79.98
CA GLN A 100 -10.51 9.35 81.22
C GLN A 100 -9.34 8.37 81.07
N GLU A 101 -8.93 8.07 79.85
CA GLU A 101 -7.80 7.19 79.53
C GLU A 101 -6.48 7.98 79.56
N PRO A 102 -5.57 7.71 80.52
CA PRO A 102 -4.24 8.30 80.50
C PRO A 102 -3.51 7.81 79.23
N ASP A 103 -2.89 8.73 78.49
CA ASP A 103 -2.05 8.50 77.29
C ASP A 103 -2.77 8.17 75.96
N ALA A 104 -4.10 8.23 75.90
CA ALA A 104 -4.83 8.05 74.64
C ALA A 104 -4.63 9.26 73.71
N ARG A 105 -4.00 9.01 72.55
CA ARG A 105 -3.93 9.96 71.43
C ARG A 105 -5.03 9.66 70.43
N HIS A 106 -5.79 10.69 70.05
CA HIS A 106 -6.80 10.55 69.00
C HIS A 106 -6.87 11.80 68.12
N GLU A 107 -7.29 11.59 66.89
CA GLU A 107 -7.54 12.68 65.94
C GLU A 107 -9.01 13.10 66.04
N GLN A 108 -9.27 14.39 65.93
CA GLN A 108 -10.61 14.95 65.92
C GLN A 108 -10.74 15.93 64.77
N ARG A 109 -11.73 15.69 63.91
CA ARG A 109 -12.03 16.59 62.81
C ARG A 109 -13.04 17.65 63.24
N LEU A 110 -12.72 18.91 62.94
CA LEU A 110 -13.60 20.05 63.20
C LEU A 110 -14.33 20.46 61.91
N SER A 111 -15.49 21.09 62.06
CA SER A 111 -16.34 21.52 60.93
C SER A 111 -15.66 22.55 60.01
N ASN A 112 -14.66 23.26 60.50
CA ASN A 112 -13.86 24.22 59.73
C ASN A 112 -12.78 23.53 58.86
N GLY A 113 -12.73 22.20 58.85
CA GLY A 113 -11.79 21.42 58.05
C GLY A 113 -10.48 21.08 58.76
N ARG A 114 -10.26 21.58 59.99
CA ARG A 114 -9.05 21.25 60.75
C ARG A 114 -9.08 19.82 61.28
N CYS A 115 -7.91 19.18 61.30
CA CYS A 115 -7.69 17.91 61.99
C CYS A 115 -6.79 18.16 63.21
N ILE A 116 -7.31 17.87 64.40
CA ILE A 116 -6.64 18.15 65.67
C ILE A 116 -6.23 16.83 66.31
N LEU A 117 -4.93 16.66 66.57
CA LEU A 117 -4.44 15.59 67.42
C LEU A 117 -4.60 16.00 68.88
N ILE A 118 -5.31 15.18 69.65
CA ILE A 118 -5.62 15.41 71.06
C ILE A 118 -4.88 14.40 71.92
N GLU A 119 -4.21 14.90 72.96
CA GLU A 119 -3.57 14.11 74.02
C GLU A 119 -4.04 14.64 75.38
N GLU A 120 -4.49 13.77 76.28
CA GLU A 120 -4.96 14.14 77.62
C GLU A 120 -4.06 13.47 78.68
N ARG A 121 -3.73 14.21 79.74
CA ARG A 121 -2.91 13.71 80.87
C ARG A 121 -3.57 14.07 82.20
N ARG A 122 -3.57 13.13 83.16
CA ARG A 122 -4.11 13.37 84.51
C ARG A 122 -3.11 14.08 85.41
N THR A 123 -3.61 14.98 86.26
CA THR A 123 -2.83 15.66 87.29
C THR A 123 -2.97 14.96 88.64
N GLU A 124 -2.02 15.19 89.56
CA GLU A 124 -1.99 14.53 90.87
C GLU A 124 -3.19 14.88 91.76
N ASP A 125 -3.79 16.04 91.55
CA ASP A 125 -4.98 16.55 92.24
C ASP A 125 -6.32 16.07 91.65
N GLY A 126 -6.28 15.10 90.71
CA GLY A 126 -7.48 14.50 90.10
C GLY A 126 -7.97 15.18 88.82
N GLY A 127 -7.45 16.38 88.50
CA GLY A 127 -7.74 17.09 87.26
C GLY A 127 -7.10 16.48 85.99
N SER A 128 -7.15 17.24 84.89
CA SER A 128 -6.53 16.84 83.63
C SER A 128 -5.98 18.03 82.82
N ILE A 129 -4.86 17.80 82.13
CA ILE A 129 -4.25 18.72 81.17
C ILE A 129 -4.43 18.13 79.77
N GLY A 130 -5.03 18.90 78.87
CA GLY A 130 -5.21 18.49 77.49
C GLY A 130 -4.38 19.32 76.52
N LEU A 131 -3.72 18.65 75.58
CA LEU A 131 -2.92 19.23 74.50
C LEU A 131 -3.62 19.02 73.15
N ARG A 132 -3.63 20.05 72.30
CA ARG A 132 -4.20 20.02 70.95
C ARG A 132 -3.20 20.53 69.93
N VAL A 133 -2.85 19.67 68.99
CA VAL A 133 -1.93 19.97 67.89
C VAL A 133 -2.73 19.97 66.58
N ASP A 134 -2.67 21.07 65.84
CA ASP A 134 -3.25 21.12 64.49
C ASP A 134 -2.33 20.38 63.51
N ILE A 135 -2.83 19.28 62.95
CA ILE A 135 -2.10 18.41 62.00
C ILE A 135 -2.70 18.48 60.58
N THR A 136 -3.48 19.54 60.30
CA THR A 136 -4.21 19.69 59.02
C THR A 136 -3.28 19.68 57.81
N ASP A 137 -2.21 20.48 57.84
CA ASP A 137 -1.28 20.61 56.71
C ASP A 137 -0.58 19.29 56.39
N LEU A 138 -0.22 18.52 57.43
CA LEU A 138 0.41 17.22 57.29
C LEU A 138 -0.51 16.23 56.56
N LYS A 139 -1.79 16.15 56.98
CA LYS A 139 -2.78 15.27 56.34
C LYS A 139 -3.07 15.67 54.89
N GLN A 140 -3.14 16.97 54.60
CA GLN A 140 -3.37 17.46 53.24
C GLN A 140 -2.20 17.14 52.30
N GLN A 141 -0.96 17.21 52.78
CA GLN A 141 0.22 16.82 52.01
C GLN A 141 0.26 15.32 51.71
N GLU A 142 -0.05 14.47 52.69
CA GLU A 142 -0.14 13.01 52.50
C GLU A 142 -1.19 12.62 51.46
N GLU A 143 -2.39 13.21 51.53
CA GLU A 143 -3.46 12.95 50.55
C GLU A 143 -3.10 13.45 49.15
N SER A 144 -2.48 14.62 49.05
CA SER A 144 -2.06 15.20 47.77
C SER A 144 -0.99 14.35 47.08
N PHE A 145 -0.01 13.86 47.84
CA PHE A 145 1.02 12.95 47.31
C PHE A 145 0.41 11.66 46.78
N ARG A 146 -0.48 11.03 47.56
CA ARG A 146 -1.19 9.80 47.16
C ARG A 146 -1.97 9.99 45.85
N LEU A 147 -2.62 11.14 45.68
CA LEU A 147 -3.37 11.44 44.45
C LEU A 147 -2.45 11.65 43.23
N LEU A 148 -1.31 12.32 43.39
CA LEU A 148 -0.40 12.63 42.28
C LEU A 148 0.48 11.45 41.85
N PHE A 149 0.80 10.54 42.77
CA PHE A 149 1.65 9.38 42.49
C PHE A 149 0.84 8.12 42.14
N ASP A 150 -0.07 7.67 43.01
CA ASP A 150 -0.76 6.38 42.85
C ASP A 150 -1.79 6.41 41.72
N ARG A 151 -2.48 7.55 41.54
CA ARG A 151 -3.49 7.72 40.48
C ARG A 151 -2.91 8.29 39.19
N ASN A 152 -1.59 8.45 39.09
CA ASN A 152 -0.97 8.92 37.85
C ASN A 152 -1.15 7.88 36.74
N PRO A 153 -1.70 8.26 35.56
CA PRO A 153 -1.80 7.34 34.43
C PRO A 153 -0.42 6.95 33.86
N LEU A 154 0.62 7.75 34.12
CA LEU A 154 1.98 7.44 33.73
C LEU A 154 2.59 6.41 34.67
N ALA A 155 3.34 5.44 34.13
CA ALA A 155 4.10 4.49 34.96
C ALA A 155 5.24 5.22 35.67
N MET A 156 5.25 5.19 37.00
CA MET A 156 6.26 5.86 37.82
C MET A 156 6.87 4.88 38.82
N LEU A 157 8.20 4.93 38.94
CA LEU A 157 9.00 4.19 39.92
C LEU A 157 9.83 5.18 40.73
N VAL A 158 10.09 4.86 41.99
CA VAL A 158 11.06 5.52 42.84
C VAL A 158 12.23 4.58 43.03
N HIS A 159 13.37 4.95 42.49
CA HIS A 159 14.64 4.24 42.59
C HIS A 159 15.47 4.85 43.72
N ASP A 160 16.09 4.01 44.53
CA ASP A 160 17.14 4.42 45.48
C ASP A 160 18.52 4.13 44.86
N PRO A 161 19.30 5.17 44.48
CA PRO A 161 20.63 5.01 43.90
C PRO A 161 21.64 4.31 44.83
N GLU A 162 21.48 4.40 46.15
CA GLU A 162 22.42 3.81 47.10
C GLU A 162 22.25 2.29 47.19
N SER A 163 21.01 1.82 47.28
CA SER A 163 20.71 0.38 47.34
C SER A 163 20.52 -0.27 45.96
N GLY A 164 20.25 0.51 44.92
CA GLY A 164 19.90 0.03 43.58
C GLY A 164 18.51 -0.64 43.51
N LEU A 165 17.66 -0.40 44.52
CA LEU A 165 16.34 -1.01 44.66
C LEU A 165 15.23 -0.02 44.29
N ILE A 166 14.08 -0.57 43.88
CA ILE A 166 12.85 0.20 43.72
C ILE A 166 12.22 0.36 45.10
N VAL A 167 12.09 1.59 45.58
CA VAL A 167 11.49 1.93 46.87
C VAL A 167 9.97 1.96 46.77
N ASN A 168 9.44 2.46 45.65
CA ASN A 168 8.01 2.59 45.43
C ASN A 168 7.67 2.54 43.94
N ALA A 169 6.46 2.09 43.60
CA ALA A 169 5.96 2.01 42.24
C ALA A 169 4.46 2.26 42.23
N ASN A 170 3.98 3.09 41.29
CA ASN A 170 2.55 3.31 41.17
C ASN A 170 1.83 2.17 40.42
N ALA A 171 0.51 2.18 40.46
CA ALA A 171 -0.31 1.13 39.84
C ALA A 171 -0.08 1.01 38.32
N SER A 172 0.26 2.11 37.65
CA SER A 172 0.55 2.14 36.22
C SER A 172 1.87 1.42 35.88
N ALA A 173 2.91 1.59 36.69
CA ALA A 173 4.17 0.86 36.54
C ALA A 173 4.02 -0.65 36.76
N CYS A 174 3.24 -1.04 37.76
CA CYS A 174 2.90 -2.43 38.04
C CYS A 174 2.23 -3.10 36.82
N ARG A 175 1.23 -2.43 36.22
CA ARG A 175 0.56 -2.92 35.01
C ARG A 175 1.48 -3.02 33.80
N LEU A 176 2.33 -2.01 33.58
CA LEU A 176 3.25 -1.96 32.45
C LEU A 176 4.29 -3.08 32.48
N LEU A 177 4.87 -3.34 33.67
CA LEU A 177 5.95 -4.29 33.87
C LEU A 177 5.45 -5.70 34.25
N GLY A 178 4.17 -5.83 34.62
CA GLY A 178 3.55 -7.10 34.98
C GLY A 178 3.90 -7.61 36.38
N TYR A 179 4.33 -6.72 37.28
CA TYR A 179 4.63 -7.04 38.69
C TYR A 179 3.49 -6.58 39.60
N THR A 180 3.32 -7.24 40.74
CA THR A 180 2.49 -6.70 41.83
C THR A 180 3.27 -5.62 42.61
N PRO A 181 2.59 -4.69 43.31
CA PRO A 181 3.26 -3.66 44.11
C PRO A 181 4.27 -4.24 45.11
N GLU A 182 3.94 -5.35 45.77
CA GLU A 182 4.77 -6.01 46.77
C GLU A 182 6.03 -6.63 46.16
N GLU A 183 5.97 -7.06 44.90
CA GLU A 183 7.10 -7.67 44.20
C GLU A 183 8.00 -6.65 43.53
N LEU A 184 7.42 -5.53 43.10
CA LEU A 184 8.15 -4.45 42.44
C LEU A 184 8.89 -3.60 43.48
N ASN A 185 8.29 -3.38 44.66
CA ASN A 185 8.95 -2.75 45.78
C ASN A 185 10.03 -3.69 46.36
N GLY A 186 11.25 -3.20 46.47
CA GLY A 186 12.43 -3.99 46.86
C GLY A 186 13.07 -4.77 45.70
N LEU A 187 12.52 -4.71 44.48
CA LEU A 187 13.17 -5.31 43.31
C LEU A 187 14.41 -4.50 42.92
N ALA A 188 15.50 -5.19 42.59
CA ALA A 188 16.68 -4.53 42.03
C ALA A 188 16.36 -3.96 40.65
N THR A 189 16.48 -2.64 40.47
CA THR A 189 16.08 -1.93 39.24
C THR A 189 16.73 -2.51 37.98
N ARG A 190 17.97 -3.00 38.10
CA ARG A 190 18.71 -3.69 37.03
C ARG A 190 17.97 -4.88 36.40
N ARG A 191 17.05 -5.52 37.13
CA ARG A 191 16.26 -6.66 36.61
C ARG A 191 15.22 -6.23 35.57
N LEU A 192 14.87 -4.95 35.54
CA LEU A 192 13.98 -4.40 34.53
C LEU A 192 14.70 -4.14 33.20
N PHE A 193 16.01 -4.34 33.11
CA PHE A 193 16.80 -4.11 31.90
C PHE A 193 17.49 -5.40 31.44
N VAL A 194 17.72 -5.51 30.12
CA VAL A 194 18.60 -6.54 29.57
C VAL A 194 20.03 -6.34 30.09
N ALA A 195 20.74 -7.40 30.44
CA ALA A 195 22.04 -7.32 31.11
C ALA A 195 23.07 -6.43 30.38
N GLN A 196 23.06 -6.46 29.04
CA GLN A 196 23.95 -5.64 28.20
C GLN A 196 23.58 -4.14 28.20
N ALA A 197 22.33 -3.81 28.50
CA ALA A 197 21.84 -2.43 28.55
C ALA A 197 22.04 -1.76 29.92
N TRP A 198 22.22 -2.54 30.99
CA TRP A 198 22.35 -2.00 32.35
C TRP A 198 23.52 -1.03 32.52
N ALA A 199 24.68 -1.32 31.91
CA ALA A 199 25.86 -0.46 31.99
C ALA A 199 25.61 0.96 31.45
N ILE A 200 24.64 1.10 30.54
CA ILE A 200 24.23 2.37 29.93
C ILE A 200 23.04 2.97 30.70
N ALA A 201 22.14 2.13 31.24
CA ALA A 201 20.96 2.56 31.97
C ALA A 201 21.24 3.03 33.41
N ALA A 202 22.24 2.46 34.10
CA ALA A 202 22.53 2.80 35.50
C ALA A 202 22.88 4.30 35.69
N PRO A 203 23.77 4.91 34.89
CA PRO A 203 24.07 6.34 35.02
C PRO A 203 22.87 7.26 34.77
N MET A 204 21.88 6.82 33.97
CA MET A 204 20.65 7.58 33.73
C MET A 204 19.78 7.60 34.99
N LEU A 205 19.67 6.47 35.70
CA LEU A 205 18.88 6.35 36.94
C LEU A 205 19.51 7.11 38.12
N ASP A 206 20.80 7.42 38.03
CA ASP A 206 21.54 8.17 39.03
C ASP A 206 21.64 9.68 38.70
N ALA A 207 21.09 10.10 37.54
CA ALA A 207 21.15 11.47 37.05
C ALA A 207 19.76 12.10 36.86
N ASP A 208 19.68 13.42 37.01
CA ASP A 208 18.47 14.23 36.77
C ASP A 208 18.34 14.55 35.27
N LEU A 209 17.90 13.57 34.49
CA LEU A 209 17.72 13.67 33.04
C LEU A 209 16.25 13.93 32.72
N ALA A 210 15.89 15.22 32.62
CA ALA A 210 14.57 15.65 32.19
C ALA A 210 14.14 15.05 30.83
N THR A 211 15.10 14.79 29.92
CA THR A 211 14.85 14.17 28.62
C THR A 211 16.07 13.41 28.11
N SER A 212 15.96 12.08 27.98
CA SER A 212 16.91 11.24 27.23
C SER A 212 16.27 10.83 25.91
N ASN A 213 16.84 11.18 24.75
CA ASN A 213 16.28 10.78 23.43
C ASN A 213 16.39 9.28 23.12
N ALA A 214 16.83 8.45 24.07
CA ALA A 214 16.99 7.01 23.88
C ALA A 214 15.70 6.24 24.21
N ASN A 215 15.35 5.28 23.35
CA ASN A 215 14.40 4.23 23.68
C ASN A 215 15.14 3.07 24.36
N TRP A 216 14.52 2.49 25.38
CA TRP A 216 15.06 1.40 26.19
C TRP A 216 14.20 0.16 26.05
N GLN A 217 14.82 -1.01 25.99
CA GLN A 217 14.10 -2.28 26.11
C GLN A 217 14.07 -2.73 27.56
N MET A 218 12.90 -2.62 28.19
CA MET A 218 12.67 -3.11 29.55
C MET A 218 12.08 -4.52 29.54
N LEU A 219 12.40 -5.28 30.58
CA LEU A 219 11.94 -6.65 30.80
C LEU A 219 10.70 -6.65 31.71
N ARG A 220 9.67 -7.36 31.26
CA ARG A 220 8.47 -7.66 32.05
C ARG A 220 8.69 -8.92 32.89
N ARG A 221 7.83 -9.11 33.89
CA ARG A 221 7.85 -10.30 34.76
C ARG A 221 7.77 -11.62 34.00
N ASP A 222 6.98 -11.67 32.93
CA ASP A 222 6.78 -12.86 32.08
C ASP A 222 7.94 -13.14 31.11
N GLY A 223 9.01 -12.33 31.15
CA GLY A 223 10.13 -12.38 30.22
C GLY A 223 9.87 -11.65 28.90
N GLY A 224 8.68 -11.07 28.72
CA GLY A 224 8.33 -10.20 27.61
C GLY A 224 9.15 -8.91 27.63
N ARG A 225 9.21 -8.25 26.47
CA ARG A 225 9.94 -6.98 26.30
C ARG A 225 8.97 -5.86 25.98
N VAL A 226 9.25 -4.68 26.51
CA VAL A 226 8.54 -3.44 26.23
C VAL A 226 9.55 -2.37 25.83
N GLU A 227 9.26 -1.63 24.76
CA GLU A 227 10.06 -0.47 24.36
C GLU A 227 9.57 0.73 25.16
N THR A 228 10.47 1.39 25.88
CA THR A 228 10.13 2.46 26.81
C THR A 228 11.00 3.68 26.60
N HIS A 229 10.43 4.85 26.83
CA HIS A 229 11.20 6.06 27.05
C HIS A 229 11.18 6.37 28.55
N VAL A 230 12.34 6.69 29.13
CA VAL A 230 12.49 6.90 30.57
C VAL A 230 13.02 8.30 30.82
N SER A 231 12.31 9.06 31.65
CA SER A 231 12.72 10.37 32.18
C SER A 231 12.91 10.24 33.68
N THR A 232 14.00 10.81 34.20
CA THR A 232 14.39 10.67 35.61
C THR A 232 14.48 12.04 36.27
N HIS A 233 13.98 12.12 37.50
CA HIS A 233 14.10 13.33 38.32
C HIS A 233 14.63 12.99 39.72
N ALA A 234 15.69 13.68 40.14
CA ALA A 234 16.26 13.50 41.46
C ALA A 234 15.39 14.22 42.52
N SER A 235 15.11 13.54 43.63
CA SER A 235 14.30 14.05 44.73
C SER A 235 14.80 13.53 46.08
N THR A 236 14.10 13.87 47.16
CA THR A 236 14.42 13.43 48.52
C THR A 236 13.17 12.86 49.19
N LEU A 237 13.28 11.65 49.73
CA LEU A 237 12.23 10.98 50.50
C LEU A 237 12.81 10.62 51.88
N ASP A 238 12.18 11.09 52.95
CA ASP A 238 12.62 10.87 54.34
C ASP A 238 14.10 11.22 54.60
N GLY A 239 14.61 12.27 53.93
CA GLY A 239 16.00 12.70 54.03
C GLY A 239 17.00 11.87 53.20
N ARG A 240 16.55 10.87 52.44
CA ARG A 240 17.37 10.07 51.51
C ARG A 240 17.18 10.54 50.08
N GLN A 241 18.27 10.53 49.31
CA GLN A 241 18.23 10.88 47.89
C GLN A 241 17.59 9.74 47.10
N VAL A 242 16.59 10.05 46.28
CA VAL A 242 15.87 9.07 45.45
C VAL A 242 15.69 9.62 44.04
N THR A 243 15.52 8.74 43.06
CA THR A 243 15.22 9.12 41.68
C THR A 243 13.81 8.67 41.32
N ILE A 244 12.96 9.60 40.90
CA ILE A 244 11.65 9.29 40.33
C ILE A 244 11.83 9.05 38.83
N ALA A 245 11.57 7.83 38.38
CA ALA A 245 11.61 7.45 36.97
C ALA A 245 10.19 7.38 36.40
N SER A 246 9.92 8.21 35.38
CA SER A 246 8.71 8.19 34.58
C SER A 246 8.93 7.37 33.32
N ILE A 247 8.09 6.36 33.09
CA ILE A 247 8.24 5.37 32.03
C ILE A 247 7.08 5.49 31.04
N PHE A 248 7.39 5.78 29.80
CA PHE A 248 6.44 5.87 28.69
C PHE A 248 6.55 4.61 27.83
N ASP A 249 5.44 3.88 27.64
CA ASP A 249 5.39 2.79 26.67
C ASP A 249 5.38 3.35 25.25
N VAL A 250 6.43 3.06 24.48
CA VAL A 250 6.59 3.49 23.09
C VAL A 250 6.63 2.29 22.14
N THR A 251 6.21 1.11 22.61
CA THR A 251 6.26 -0.15 21.84
C THR A 251 5.52 -0.04 20.52
N GLU A 252 4.30 0.50 20.51
CA GLU A 252 3.52 0.61 19.27
C GLU A 252 4.12 1.63 18.32
N ARG A 253 4.63 2.75 18.84
CA ARG A 253 5.33 3.76 18.04
C ARG A 253 6.57 3.16 17.37
N CYS A 254 7.44 2.47 18.12
CA CYS A 254 8.63 1.84 17.57
C CYS A 254 8.31 0.70 16.58
N ARG A 255 7.20 -0.04 16.79
CA ARG A 255 6.73 -1.05 15.83
C ARG A 255 6.28 -0.41 14.52
N ILE A 256 5.51 0.68 14.59
CA ILE A 256 5.06 1.43 13.42
C ILE A 256 6.26 2.02 12.68
N GLU A 257 7.20 2.64 13.38
CA GLU A 257 8.43 3.20 12.79
C GLU A 257 9.25 2.13 12.06
N ARG A 258 9.54 1.00 12.70
CA ARG A 258 10.25 -0.13 12.06
C ARG A 258 9.49 -0.69 10.86
N ARG A 259 8.16 -0.77 10.95
CA ARG A 259 7.32 -1.23 9.84
C ARG A 259 7.32 -0.22 8.69
N MET A 260 7.25 1.08 8.96
CA MET A 260 7.36 2.13 7.96
C MET A 260 8.72 2.09 7.26
N GLU A 261 9.80 1.93 8.02
CA GLU A 261 11.16 1.79 7.48
C GLU A 261 11.28 0.54 6.59
N TYR A 262 10.72 -0.59 7.02
CA TYR A 262 10.67 -1.80 6.23
C TYR A 262 9.84 -1.62 4.94
N MET A 263 8.63 -1.07 5.03
CA MET A 263 7.75 -0.81 3.88
C MET A 263 8.34 0.21 2.90
N ALA A 264 9.15 1.15 3.36
CA ALA A 264 9.85 2.09 2.50
C ALA A 264 10.83 1.37 1.54
N ARG A 265 11.34 0.19 1.93
CA ARG A 265 12.35 -0.57 1.17
C ARG A 265 11.87 -1.92 0.61
N HIS A 266 10.71 -2.43 1.04
CA HIS A 266 10.20 -3.76 0.69
C HIS A 266 8.78 -3.73 0.09
N ASP A 267 8.49 -4.68 -0.80
CA ASP A 267 7.16 -4.94 -1.35
C ASP A 267 6.34 -5.73 -0.32
N GLU A 268 5.14 -5.25 0.02
CA GLU A 268 4.33 -5.85 1.09
C GLU A 268 3.85 -7.27 0.77
N LEU A 269 3.63 -7.59 -0.52
CA LEU A 269 3.09 -8.87 -0.93
C LEU A 269 4.17 -9.97 -0.94
N THR A 270 5.31 -9.69 -1.56
CA THR A 270 6.37 -10.68 -1.80
C THR A 270 7.49 -10.63 -0.78
N GLY A 271 7.61 -9.54 -0.01
CA GLY A 271 8.72 -9.27 0.90
C GLY A 271 10.05 -8.93 0.22
N LEU A 272 10.09 -8.94 -1.13
CA LEU A 272 11.25 -8.55 -1.92
C LEU A 272 11.55 -7.05 -1.76
N ALA A 273 12.73 -6.61 -2.24
CA ALA A 273 13.00 -5.18 -2.32
C ALA A 273 11.98 -4.50 -3.27
N ASN A 274 11.48 -3.33 -2.89
CA ASN A 274 10.55 -2.59 -3.75
C ASN A 274 11.30 -1.76 -4.81
N ARG A 275 10.54 -1.11 -5.70
CA ARG A 275 11.07 -0.23 -6.74
C ARG A 275 12.00 0.88 -6.20
N SER A 276 11.67 1.47 -5.05
CA SER A 276 12.47 2.54 -4.45
C SER A 276 13.85 2.04 -4.03
N HIS A 277 13.90 0.91 -3.33
CA HIS A 277 15.13 0.25 -2.91
C HIS A 277 15.96 -0.22 -4.11
N CYS A 278 15.31 -0.82 -5.12
CA CYS A 278 15.96 -1.21 -6.37
C CYS A 278 16.69 -0.03 -7.03
N ARG A 279 16.00 1.11 -7.18
CA ARG A 279 16.55 2.30 -7.82
C ARG A 279 17.67 2.94 -7.00
N GLU A 280 17.51 3.02 -5.69
CA GLU A 280 18.54 3.53 -4.78
C GLU A 280 19.81 2.67 -4.86
N THR A 281 19.67 1.34 -4.75
CA THR A 281 20.81 0.41 -4.86
C THR A 281 21.49 0.50 -6.23
N LEU A 282 20.72 0.58 -7.33
CA LEU A 282 21.31 0.73 -8.66
C LEU A 282 22.11 2.04 -8.78
N ARG A 283 21.56 3.14 -8.26
CA ARG A 283 22.23 4.44 -8.26
C ARG A 283 23.52 4.43 -7.44
N GLU A 284 23.48 3.85 -6.24
CA GLU A 284 24.65 3.71 -5.36
C GLU A 284 25.75 2.86 -6.00
N LEU A 285 25.39 1.78 -6.69
CA LEU A 285 26.37 0.92 -7.37
C LEU A 285 27.04 1.60 -8.57
N LEU A 286 26.31 2.45 -9.29
CA LEU A 286 26.81 3.15 -10.48
C LEU A 286 27.56 4.45 -10.17
N HIS A 287 27.19 5.15 -9.09
CA HIS A 287 27.75 6.46 -8.71
C HIS A 287 28.54 6.46 -7.39
N GLY A 288 28.68 5.32 -6.73
CA GLY A 288 29.40 5.20 -5.46
C GLY A 288 30.88 5.60 -5.55
N ALA A 289 31.45 6.04 -4.43
CA ALA A 289 32.85 6.48 -4.32
C ALA A 289 33.88 5.37 -4.66
N VAL A 290 33.47 4.11 -4.61
CA VAL A 290 34.25 2.96 -5.05
C VAL A 290 33.51 2.31 -6.23
N PRO A 291 34.11 2.22 -7.43
CA PRO A 291 33.47 1.56 -8.56
C PRO A 291 33.09 0.12 -8.21
N ALA A 292 31.81 -0.23 -8.36
CA ALA A 292 31.32 -1.58 -8.05
C ALA A 292 31.87 -2.67 -8.98
N GLY A 293 32.58 -2.29 -10.05
CA GLY A 293 32.94 -3.15 -11.17
C GLY A 293 31.81 -3.17 -12.20
N THR A 294 31.59 -4.32 -12.85
CA THR A 294 30.44 -4.50 -13.75
C THR A 294 29.14 -4.69 -12.98
N VAL A 295 28.06 -4.08 -13.47
CA VAL A 295 26.71 -4.25 -12.93
C VAL A 295 25.80 -4.71 -14.06
N THR A 296 24.99 -5.73 -13.83
CA THR A 296 23.97 -6.15 -14.81
C THR A 296 22.60 -5.99 -14.19
N LEU A 297 21.71 -5.29 -14.89
CA LEU A 297 20.31 -5.18 -14.55
C LEU A 297 19.52 -6.12 -15.47
N ALA A 298 18.70 -6.98 -14.89
CA ALA A 298 17.69 -7.76 -15.61
C ALA A 298 16.29 -7.33 -15.16
N LEU A 299 15.38 -7.13 -16.11
CA LEU A 299 13.94 -7.00 -15.87
C LEU A 299 13.25 -8.27 -16.33
N ILE A 300 12.31 -8.76 -15.54
CA ILE A 300 11.58 -10.01 -15.77
C ILE A 300 10.09 -9.73 -15.67
N ASP A 301 9.31 -10.26 -16.60
CA ASP A 301 7.85 -10.14 -16.65
C ASP A 301 7.23 -11.53 -16.74
N LEU A 302 6.17 -11.77 -15.95
CA LEU A 302 5.43 -13.02 -16.02
C LEU A 302 4.47 -13.02 -17.21
N ASP A 303 4.68 -13.92 -18.15
CA ASP A 303 3.87 -14.00 -19.37
C ASP A 303 2.42 -14.37 -19.07
N ASN A 304 1.47 -13.63 -19.67
CA ASN A 304 0.03 -13.86 -19.53
C ASN A 304 -0.52 -13.75 -18.09
N PHE A 305 0.19 -13.07 -17.17
CA PHE A 305 -0.29 -12.86 -15.80
C PHE A 305 -1.67 -12.20 -15.73
N LYS A 306 -1.93 -11.22 -16.61
CA LYS A 306 -3.24 -10.57 -16.71
C LYS A 306 -4.37 -11.58 -16.96
N SER A 307 -4.17 -12.55 -17.85
CA SER A 307 -5.15 -13.59 -18.14
C SER A 307 -5.45 -14.46 -16.92
N VAL A 308 -4.47 -14.69 -16.06
CA VAL A 308 -4.67 -15.40 -14.77
C VAL A 308 -5.58 -14.59 -13.85
N ASN A 309 -5.34 -13.28 -13.71
CA ASN A 309 -6.20 -12.41 -12.91
C ASN A 309 -7.62 -12.31 -13.48
N ASP A 310 -7.75 -12.19 -14.79
CA ASP A 310 -9.04 -12.07 -15.47
C ASP A 310 -9.86 -13.38 -15.35
N THR A 311 -9.20 -14.53 -15.27
CA THR A 311 -9.86 -15.85 -15.20
C THR A 311 -10.13 -16.30 -13.76
N TYR A 312 -9.16 -16.14 -12.86
CA TYR A 312 -9.19 -16.71 -11.50
C TYR A 312 -9.29 -15.66 -10.38
N GLY A 313 -9.14 -14.38 -10.72
CA GLY A 313 -9.19 -13.26 -9.79
C GLY A 313 -7.85 -12.94 -9.12
N TYR A 314 -7.76 -11.74 -8.55
CA TYR A 314 -6.52 -11.18 -7.97
C TYR A 314 -5.89 -12.02 -6.86
N ARG A 315 -6.67 -12.77 -6.07
CA ARG A 315 -6.11 -13.62 -5.01
C ARG A 315 -5.21 -14.73 -5.56
N PHE A 316 -5.53 -15.26 -6.74
CA PHE A 316 -4.68 -16.25 -7.42
C PHE A 316 -3.43 -15.59 -7.98
N GLY A 317 -3.56 -14.40 -8.56
CA GLY A 317 -2.41 -13.60 -8.99
C GLY A 317 -1.45 -13.29 -7.84
N ASP A 318 -1.97 -12.92 -6.68
CA ASP A 318 -1.16 -12.62 -5.49
C ASP A 318 -0.37 -13.85 -5.02
N ALA A 319 -1.03 -15.01 -4.92
CA ALA A 319 -0.37 -16.26 -4.54
C ALA A 319 0.68 -16.71 -5.57
N LEU A 320 0.39 -16.51 -6.87
CA LEU A 320 1.33 -16.77 -7.96
C LEU A 320 2.58 -15.88 -7.85
N LEU A 321 2.41 -14.59 -7.56
CA LEU A 321 3.52 -13.65 -7.39
C LEU A 321 4.41 -14.01 -6.19
N ILE A 322 3.80 -14.45 -5.10
CA ILE A 322 4.54 -14.94 -3.92
C ILE A 322 5.35 -16.20 -4.30
N ASP A 323 4.75 -17.19 -4.96
CA ASP A 323 5.49 -18.41 -5.36
C ASP A 323 6.59 -18.11 -6.38
N ALA A 324 6.33 -17.23 -7.36
CA ALA A 324 7.35 -16.76 -8.30
C ALA A 324 8.53 -16.08 -7.59
N ALA A 325 8.25 -15.21 -6.62
CA ALA A 325 9.29 -14.56 -5.81
C ALA A 325 10.13 -15.57 -5.02
N LEU A 326 9.50 -16.59 -4.43
CA LEU A 326 10.18 -17.66 -3.70
C LEU A 326 11.09 -18.47 -4.62
N ARG A 327 10.58 -18.93 -5.77
CA ARG A 327 11.36 -19.66 -6.78
C ARG A 327 12.57 -18.88 -7.28
N MET A 328 12.40 -17.59 -7.55
CA MET A 328 13.49 -16.71 -7.97
C MET A 328 14.55 -16.54 -6.88
N ARG A 329 14.13 -16.39 -5.62
CA ARG A 329 15.03 -16.17 -4.49
C ARG A 329 16.01 -17.31 -4.30
N ASP A 330 15.57 -18.56 -4.51
CA ASP A 330 16.40 -19.76 -4.32
C ASP A 330 17.51 -19.88 -5.38
N LEU A 331 17.40 -19.13 -6.49
CA LEU A 331 18.40 -19.07 -7.57
C LEU A 331 19.32 -17.85 -7.48
N MET A 332 19.17 -16.99 -6.47
CA MET A 332 19.92 -15.74 -6.39
C MET A 332 21.38 -15.96 -6.00
N PRO A 333 22.35 -15.49 -6.81
CA PRO A 333 23.75 -15.56 -6.44
C PRO A 333 24.05 -14.59 -5.28
N PRO A 334 25.10 -14.85 -4.48
CA PRO A 334 25.49 -13.98 -3.38
C PRO A 334 25.71 -12.54 -3.82
N GLY A 335 25.04 -11.59 -3.15
CA GLY A 335 25.18 -10.16 -3.43
C GLY A 335 24.32 -9.63 -4.58
N ALA A 336 23.55 -10.48 -5.27
CA ALA A 336 22.48 -10.01 -6.15
C ALA A 336 21.29 -9.49 -5.33
N LEU A 337 20.58 -8.52 -5.89
CA LEU A 337 19.35 -7.99 -5.30
C LEU A 337 18.16 -8.33 -6.20
N LEU A 338 17.21 -9.09 -5.65
CA LEU A 338 15.92 -9.37 -6.28
C LEU A 338 14.86 -8.37 -5.79
N CYS A 339 14.17 -7.76 -6.74
CA CYS A 339 13.19 -6.71 -6.50
C CYS A 339 11.88 -7.03 -7.20
N ARG A 340 10.77 -6.54 -6.65
CA ARG A 340 9.51 -6.42 -7.37
C ARG A 340 9.26 -4.95 -7.69
N ILE A 341 9.05 -4.64 -8.97
CA ILE A 341 8.94 -3.27 -9.47
C ILE A 341 7.50 -2.78 -9.45
N ALA A 342 6.61 -3.53 -10.10
CA ALA A 342 5.17 -3.28 -10.16
C ALA A 342 4.46 -4.53 -10.71
N GLY A 343 3.23 -4.82 -10.28
CA GLY A 343 2.43 -5.91 -10.89
C GLY A 343 3.17 -7.24 -10.94
N ASP A 344 3.38 -7.74 -12.16
CA ASP A 344 4.09 -8.94 -12.59
C ASP A 344 5.56 -8.70 -13.00
N GLU A 345 6.06 -7.49 -12.80
CA GLU A 345 7.42 -7.09 -13.14
C GLU A 345 8.37 -7.23 -11.95
N PHE A 346 9.47 -7.94 -12.18
CA PHE A 346 10.58 -8.14 -11.26
C PHE A 346 11.86 -7.56 -11.85
N ALA A 347 12.82 -7.22 -10.98
CA ALA A 347 14.15 -6.80 -11.39
C ALA A 347 15.21 -7.51 -10.58
N ILE A 348 16.35 -7.78 -11.22
CA ILE A 348 17.52 -8.37 -10.58
C ILE A 348 18.73 -7.50 -10.87
N ILE A 349 19.43 -7.08 -9.82
CA ILE A 349 20.70 -6.37 -9.92
C ILE A 349 21.82 -7.33 -9.56
N PHE A 350 22.63 -7.69 -10.54
CA PHE A 350 23.84 -8.48 -10.35
C PHE A 350 25.06 -7.57 -10.17
N ARG A 351 25.88 -7.89 -9.16
CA ARG A 351 27.10 -7.14 -8.84
C ARG A 351 28.31 -7.95 -9.28
N LYS A 352 29.30 -7.29 -9.90
CA LYS A 352 30.57 -7.90 -10.34
C LYS A 352 30.36 -9.13 -11.24
N SER A 353 29.28 -9.12 -12.02
CA SER A 353 28.94 -10.19 -12.96
C SER A 353 29.18 -9.76 -14.40
N SER A 354 29.56 -10.69 -15.25
CA SER A 354 29.46 -10.48 -16.70
C SER A 354 28.01 -10.66 -17.18
N LEU A 355 27.68 -10.09 -18.33
CA LEU A 355 26.37 -10.30 -18.98
C LEU A 355 26.05 -11.79 -19.14
N THR A 356 27.03 -12.61 -19.56
CA THR A 356 26.86 -14.06 -19.74
C THR A 356 26.54 -14.79 -18.42
N GLN A 357 27.14 -14.37 -17.31
CA GLN A 357 26.85 -14.96 -15.99
C GLN A 357 25.43 -14.63 -15.53
N ALA A 358 25.02 -13.36 -15.70
CA ALA A 358 23.66 -12.94 -15.42
C ALA A 358 22.66 -13.70 -16.31
N GLU A 359 22.94 -13.81 -17.61
CA GLU A 359 22.10 -14.54 -18.57
C GLU A 359 21.85 -15.99 -18.16
N LEU A 360 22.88 -16.68 -17.65
CA LEU A 360 22.76 -18.06 -17.21
C LEU A 360 21.82 -18.20 -16.01
N VAL A 361 21.90 -17.28 -15.05
CA VAL A 361 20.97 -17.23 -13.91
C VAL A 361 19.55 -16.91 -14.38
N ILE A 362 19.39 -15.94 -15.28
CA ILE A 362 18.07 -15.57 -15.82
C ILE A 362 17.45 -16.73 -16.60
N LYS A 363 18.22 -17.46 -17.41
CA LYS A 363 17.72 -18.66 -18.10
C LYS A 363 17.27 -19.75 -17.12
N ALA A 364 17.99 -19.95 -16.01
CA ALA A 364 17.58 -20.87 -14.95
C ALA A 364 16.27 -20.41 -14.27
N ILE A 365 16.13 -19.11 -14.01
CA ILE A 365 14.90 -18.52 -13.47
C ILE A 365 13.72 -18.75 -14.41
N ILE A 366 13.87 -18.43 -15.71
CA ILE A 366 12.83 -18.65 -16.71
C ILE A 366 12.42 -20.13 -16.73
N ALA A 367 13.37 -21.05 -16.71
CA ALA A 367 13.07 -22.48 -16.69
C ALA A 367 12.26 -22.91 -15.46
N VAL A 368 12.62 -22.43 -14.26
CA VAL A 368 11.91 -22.75 -13.01
C VAL A 368 10.54 -22.07 -12.94
N LEU A 369 10.39 -20.86 -13.50
CA LEU A 369 9.09 -20.19 -13.59
C LEU A 369 8.16 -20.85 -14.60
N CYS A 370 8.69 -21.53 -15.63
CA CYS A 370 7.87 -22.32 -16.56
C CYS A 370 7.31 -23.61 -15.95
N GLU A 371 7.81 -24.06 -14.79
CA GLU A 371 7.23 -25.20 -14.08
C GLU A 371 5.84 -24.87 -13.52
N PRO A 372 4.88 -25.81 -13.50
CA PRO A 372 3.51 -25.51 -13.11
C PRO A 372 3.40 -24.95 -11.67
N PHE A 373 2.57 -23.92 -11.51
CA PHE A 373 2.24 -23.37 -10.19
C PHE A 373 1.01 -24.05 -9.62
N HIS A 374 1.09 -24.47 -8.35
CA HIS A 374 -0.02 -25.15 -7.66
C HIS A 374 -0.65 -24.18 -6.67
N VAL A 375 -1.66 -23.44 -7.10
CA VAL A 375 -2.31 -22.38 -6.31
C VAL A 375 -3.73 -22.80 -6.00
N HIS A 376 -4.07 -22.94 -4.71
CA HIS A 376 -5.41 -23.29 -4.22
C HIS A 376 -6.05 -24.52 -4.91
N GLY A 377 -5.24 -25.53 -5.25
CA GLY A 377 -5.69 -26.76 -5.90
C GLY A 377 -5.81 -26.70 -7.43
N ASN A 378 -5.50 -25.56 -8.05
CA ASN A 378 -5.41 -25.41 -9.50
C ASN A 378 -3.94 -25.44 -9.96
N THR A 379 -3.72 -25.97 -11.17
CA THR A 379 -2.43 -25.94 -11.84
C THR A 379 -2.41 -24.80 -12.87
N LEU A 380 -1.54 -23.82 -12.65
CA LEU A 380 -1.37 -22.66 -13.54
C LEU A 380 -0.07 -22.81 -14.33
N HIS A 381 -0.13 -22.52 -15.62
CA HIS A 381 1.04 -22.48 -16.50
C HIS A 381 1.31 -21.04 -16.90
N VAL A 382 2.42 -20.51 -16.40
CA VAL A 382 2.85 -19.12 -16.60
C VAL A 382 4.29 -19.15 -17.09
N GLY A 383 4.62 -18.31 -18.07
CA GLY A 383 5.99 -18.16 -18.55
C GLY A 383 6.67 -16.96 -17.90
N ALA A 384 7.95 -16.77 -18.19
CA ALA A 384 8.64 -15.53 -17.85
C ALA A 384 9.53 -15.09 -19.01
N THR A 385 9.49 -13.80 -19.32
CA THR A 385 10.34 -13.19 -20.34
C THR A 385 11.25 -12.17 -19.66
N ALA A 386 12.51 -12.07 -20.09
CA ALA A 386 13.49 -11.20 -19.48
C ALA A 386 14.26 -10.33 -20.48
N GLY A 387 14.63 -9.13 -20.04
CA GLY A 387 15.52 -8.21 -20.76
C GLY A 387 16.64 -7.74 -19.86
N MET A 388 17.86 -7.60 -20.39
CA MET A 388 19.04 -7.26 -19.60
C MET A 388 19.84 -6.11 -20.20
N ALA A 389 20.49 -5.31 -19.36
CA ALA A 389 21.49 -4.34 -19.76
C ALA A 389 22.64 -4.29 -18.73
N GLY A 390 23.86 -3.99 -19.19
CA GLY A 390 25.08 -4.00 -18.39
C GLY A 390 25.80 -2.65 -18.34
N ALA A 391 26.25 -2.26 -17.15
CA ALA A 391 27.17 -1.16 -16.95
C ALA A 391 28.62 -1.68 -16.76
N PRO A 392 29.64 -0.94 -17.24
CA PRO A 392 29.56 0.37 -17.89
C PRO A 392 29.33 0.31 -19.42
N PHE A 393 29.22 -0.89 -20.01
CA PHE A 393 29.25 -1.08 -21.47
C PHE A 393 28.04 -0.45 -22.19
N ASP A 394 26.83 -0.67 -21.69
CA ASP A 394 25.61 -0.11 -22.30
C ASP A 394 25.37 1.32 -21.80
N SER A 395 25.40 1.54 -20.49
CA SER A 395 25.35 2.88 -19.88
C SER A 395 25.85 2.89 -18.44
N GLY A 396 26.45 4.01 -18.03
CA GLY A 396 26.78 4.31 -16.63
C GLY A 396 25.69 5.09 -15.88
N ASP A 397 24.61 5.47 -16.57
CA ASP A 397 23.47 6.16 -15.97
C ASP A 397 22.34 5.17 -15.65
N HIS A 398 21.86 5.20 -14.40
CA HIS A 398 20.84 4.29 -13.89
C HIS A 398 19.50 4.35 -14.65
N GLU A 399 19.03 5.54 -15.05
CA GLU A 399 17.75 5.69 -15.77
C GLU A 399 17.87 5.13 -17.19
N THR A 400 19.00 5.42 -17.86
CA THR A 400 19.31 4.86 -19.18
C THR A 400 19.45 3.33 -19.14
N LEU A 401 20.10 2.77 -18.12
CA LEU A 401 20.27 1.32 -17.98
C LEU A 401 18.93 0.61 -17.75
N MET A 402 18.05 1.18 -16.92
CA MET A 402 16.66 0.71 -16.75
C MET A 402 15.89 0.73 -18.08
N ARG A 403 16.03 1.82 -18.85
CA ARG A 403 15.40 1.95 -20.17
C ARG A 403 15.89 0.87 -21.14
N TYR A 404 17.19 0.61 -21.19
CA TYR A 404 17.79 -0.42 -22.05
C TYR A 404 17.36 -1.84 -21.69
N ALA A 405 17.33 -2.18 -20.40
CA ALA A 405 16.81 -3.47 -19.96
C ALA A 405 15.33 -3.64 -20.35
N ASN A 406 14.53 -2.57 -20.32
CA ASN A 406 13.13 -2.61 -20.73
C ASN A 406 12.95 -2.76 -22.25
N LEU A 407 13.79 -2.10 -23.04
CA LEU A 407 13.82 -2.30 -24.50
C LEU A 407 14.17 -3.74 -24.86
N ALA A 408 15.16 -4.32 -24.18
CA ALA A 408 15.51 -5.72 -24.35
C ALA A 408 14.37 -6.68 -23.96
N LEU A 409 13.65 -6.36 -22.87
CA LEU A 409 12.50 -7.14 -22.40
C LEU A 409 11.36 -7.10 -23.42
N TYR A 410 11.07 -5.91 -23.96
CA TYR A 410 10.07 -5.73 -24.99
C TYR A 410 10.44 -6.52 -26.27
N ALA A 411 11.70 -6.40 -26.73
CA ALA A 411 12.19 -7.14 -27.88
C ALA A 411 12.06 -8.67 -27.68
N ALA A 412 12.40 -9.17 -26.49
CA ALA A 412 12.23 -10.56 -26.13
C ALA A 412 10.75 -11.00 -26.19
N LYS A 413 9.82 -10.19 -25.69
CA LYS A 413 8.37 -10.48 -25.74
C LYS A 413 7.84 -10.55 -27.17
N THR A 414 8.31 -9.65 -28.05
CA THR A 414 7.85 -9.60 -29.45
C THR A 414 8.41 -10.73 -30.30
N GLU A 415 9.66 -11.14 -30.07
CA GLU A 415 10.29 -12.21 -30.84
C GLU A 415 9.85 -13.59 -30.34
N ARG A 416 9.95 -13.83 -29.03
CA ARG A 416 9.58 -15.10 -28.42
C ARG A 416 9.42 -14.95 -26.90
N ARG A 417 8.19 -15.00 -26.40
CA ARG A 417 7.91 -15.14 -24.96
C ARG A 417 8.59 -16.37 -24.37
N GLY A 418 8.91 -16.33 -23.08
CA GLY A 418 9.71 -17.38 -22.42
C GLY A 418 11.20 -17.32 -22.75
N SER A 419 11.72 -16.16 -23.17
CA SER A 419 13.13 -15.98 -23.55
C SER A 419 13.80 -14.83 -22.78
N CYS A 420 15.12 -14.73 -22.93
CA CYS A 420 15.92 -13.65 -22.36
C CYS A 420 16.74 -13.00 -23.47
N ARG A 421 16.77 -11.67 -23.53
CA ARG A 421 17.69 -10.92 -24.42
C ARG A 421 18.50 -9.88 -23.66
N SER A 422 19.74 -9.67 -24.09
CA SER A 422 20.53 -8.50 -23.74
C SER A 422 20.19 -7.33 -24.65
N PHE A 423 20.38 -6.11 -24.14
CA PHE A 423 20.26 -4.90 -24.92
C PHE A 423 21.27 -4.90 -26.08
N GLU A 424 20.79 -4.44 -27.23
CA GLU A 424 21.58 -4.17 -28.42
C GLU A 424 21.20 -2.77 -28.93
N VAL A 425 22.16 -2.00 -29.43
CA VAL A 425 21.93 -0.62 -29.91
C VAL A 425 20.79 -0.55 -30.94
N ALA A 426 20.69 -1.55 -31.82
CA ALA A 426 19.63 -1.68 -32.81
C ALA A 426 18.21 -1.69 -32.20
N MET A 427 18.05 -2.14 -30.94
CA MET A 427 16.76 -2.13 -30.24
C MET A 427 16.32 -0.70 -29.89
N ASP A 428 17.24 0.16 -29.45
CA ASP A 428 16.94 1.58 -29.18
C ASP A 428 16.63 2.33 -30.48
N GLU A 429 17.43 2.08 -31.53
CA GLU A 429 17.16 2.65 -32.86
C GLU A 429 15.79 2.23 -33.40
N ALA A 430 15.43 0.96 -33.28
CA ALA A 430 14.13 0.44 -33.68
C ALA A 430 12.98 1.06 -32.86
N ALA A 431 13.13 1.19 -31.54
CA ALA A 431 12.12 1.82 -30.68
C ALA A 431 11.93 3.31 -31.00
N GLN A 432 13.01 4.05 -31.24
CA GLN A 432 12.95 5.44 -31.67
C GLN A 432 12.37 5.59 -33.09
N ALA A 433 12.71 4.69 -34.00
CA ALA A 433 12.16 4.67 -35.35
C ALA A 433 10.65 4.38 -35.32
N ARG A 434 10.19 3.47 -34.45
CA ARG A 434 8.78 3.16 -34.21
C ARG A 434 8.04 4.37 -33.63
N SER A 435 8.55 4.98 -32.56
CA SER A 435 7.91 6.15 -31.94
C SER A 435 7.78 7.35 -32.89
N ARG A 436 8.79 7.57 -33.75
CA ARG A 436 8.69 8.53 -34.86
C ARG A 436 7.57 8.14 -35.83
N LEU A 437 7.55 6.89 -36.29
CA LEU A 437 6.51 6.40 -37.19
C LEU A 437 5.10 6.49 -36.60
N GLU A 438 4.92 6.31 -35.30
CA GLU A 438 3.63 6.50 -34.61
C GLU A 438 3.16 7.95 -34.68
N THR A 439 4.08 8.89 -34.45
CA THR A 439 3.81 10.32 -34.54
C THR A 439 3.44 10.70 -35.97
N ASP A 440 4.21 10.21 -36.94
CA ASP A 440 4.03 10.47 -38.36
C ASP A 440 2.71 9.86 -38.87
N LEU A 441 2.34 8.65 -38.43
CA LEU A 441 1.08 8.02 -38.81
C LEU A 441 -0.13 8.78 -38.27
N ARG A 442 -0.07 9.27 -37.01
CA ARG A 442 -1.13 10.13 -36.46
C ARG A 442 -1.29 11.42 -37.25
N LYS A 443 -0.18 12.00 -37.73
CA LYS A 443 -0.17 13.17 -38.60
C LYS A 443 -0.78 12.83 -39.96
N ALA A 444 -0.32 11.77 -40.63
CA ALA A 444 -0.79 11.35 -41.95
C ALA A 444 -2.30 11.09 -41.98
N VAL A 445 -2.84 10.44 -40.94
CA VAL A 445 -4.29 10.18 -40.78
C VAL A 445 -5.10 11.47 -40.60
N ARG A 446 -4.51 12.53 -40.05
CA ARG A 446 -5.17 13.82 -39.84
C ARG A 446 -5.08 14.72 -41.06
N ASP A 447 -3.95 14.68 -41.75
CA ASP A 447 -3.60 15.59 -42.85
C ASP A 447 -3.92 14.96 -44.23
N ASP A 448 -4.67 13.85 -44.27
CA ASP A 448 -5.11 13.10 -45.45
C ASP A 448 -3.97 12.69 -46.41
N GLU A 449 -2.82 12.28 -45.85
CA GLU A 449 -1.61 11.88 -46.59
C GLU A 449 -1.61 10.40 -47.04
N LEU A 450 -2.69 9.67 -46.80
CA LEU A 450 -2.86 8.27 -47.25
C LEU A 450 -3.66 8.21 -48.55
N GLU A 451 -3.36 7.21 -49.37
CA GLU A 451 -4.04 6.97 -50.64
C GLU A 451 -4.50 5.52 -50.76
N VAL A 452 -5.40 5.24 -51.70
CA VAL A 452 -5.90 3.90 -51.98
C VAL A 452 -5.52 3.51 -53.39
N HIS A 453 -4.76 2.42 -53.51
CA HIS A 453 -4.45 1.78 -54.78
C HIS A 453 -5.37 0.58 -54.98
N TYR A 454 -5.49 0.13 -56.22
CA TYR A 454 -6.35 -0.96 -56.61
C TYR A 454 -5.55 -2.00 -57.39
N GLN A 455 -5.70 -3.27 -57.02
CA GLN A 455 -5.12 -4.39 -57.76
C GLN A 455 -6.24 -5.25 -58.37
N PRO A 456 -6.18 -5.57 -59.67
CA PRO A 456 -7.22 -6.35 -60.32
C PRO A 456 -7.13 -7.84 -59.96
N LEU A 457 -8.29 -8.45 -59.74
CA LEU A 457 -8.54 -9.89 -59.66
C LEU A 457 -9.22 -10.33 -60.96
N LEU A 458 -8.60 -11.27 -61.66
CA LEU A 458 -9.05 -11.73 -62.96
C LEU A 458 -9.70 -13.10 -62.84
N ASN A 459 -10.68 -13.36 -63.71
CA ASN A 459 -11.14 -14.71 -64.00
C ASN A 459 -10.02 -15.48 -64.73
N LEU A 460 -9.58 -16.61 -64.19
CA LEU A 460 -8.47 -17.37 -64.75
C LEU A 460 -8.80 -18.07 -66.07
N GLU A 461 -10.08 -18.26 -66.38
CA GLU A 461 -10.55 -18.86 -67.63
C GLU A 461 -10.71 -17.81 -68.74
N THR A 462 -11.38 -16.70 -68.44
CA THR A 462 -11.74 -15.68 -69.46
C THR A 462 -10.73 -14.54 -69.56
N GLY A 463 -9.90 -14.33 -68.54
CA GLY A 463 -9.00 -13.17 -68.44
C GLY A 463 -9.71 -11.84 -68.14
N ALA A 464 -11.02 -11.85 -67.89
CA ALA A 464 -11.77 -10.64 -67.55
C ALA A 464 -11.49 -10.20 -66.10
N ILE A 465 -11.43 -8.89 -65.87
CA ILE A 465 -11.36 -8.33 -64.51
C ILE A 465 -12.75 -8.45 -63.87
N GLU A 466 -12.86 -9.19 -62.78
CA GLU A 466 -14.12 -9.40 -62.06
C GLU A 466 -14.20 -8.61 -60.75
N CYS A 467 -13.05 -8.27 -60.18
CA CYS A 467 -12.97 -7.55 -58.91
C CYS A 467 -11.67 -6.73 -58.87
N CYS A 468 -11.66 -5.66 -58.09
CA CYS A 468 -10.44 -4.94 -57.74
C CYS A 468 -10.33 -4.85 -56.21
N GLU A 469 -9.17 -5.21 -55.67
CA GLU A 469 -8.89 -5.08 -54.24
C GLU A 469 -8.34 -3.69 -53.93
N ALA A 470 -8.94 -3.01 -52.96
CA ALA A 470 -8.48 -1.73 -52.44
C ALA A 470 -7.38 -1.92 -51.39
N LEU A 471 -6.22 -1.35 -51.67
CA LEU A 471 -5.01 -1.49 -50.90
C LEU A 471 -4.54 -0.12 -50.42
N LEU A 472 -4.50 0.06 -49.10
CA LEU A 472 -4.07 1.30 -48.47
C LEU A 472 -2.57 1.55 -48.73
N ARG A 473 -2.20 2.79 -49.01
CA ARG A 473 -0.82 3.21 -49.28
C ARG A 473 -0.49 4.45 -48.48
N TRP A 474 0.75 4.51 -48.02
CA TRP A 474 1.27 5.66 -47.30
C TRP A 474 2.59 6.10 -47.91
N ASN A 475 2.55 7.26 -48.59
CA ASN A 475 3.72 7.91 -49.16
C ASN A 475 4.28 8.91 -48.14
N HIS A 476 5.21 8.44 -47.32
CA HIS A 476 5.85 9.26 -46.31
C HIS A 476 6.90 10.19 -46.95
N ALA A 477 6.90 11.47 -46.57
CA ALA A 477 7.79 12.50 -47.15
C ALA A 477 9.28 12.11 -47.12
N GLU A 478 9.78 11.62 -45.98
CA GLU A 478 11.18 11.20 -45.84
C GLU A 478 11.47 9.74 -46.21
N ARG A 479 10.54 8.81 -45.96
CA ARG A 479 10.75 7.36 -46.09
C ARG A 479 10.29 6.78 -47.43
N GLY A 480 9.57 7.56 -48.25
CA GLY A 480 8.89 7.05 -49.44
C GLY A 480 7.71 6.15 -49.07
N GLN A 481 7.47 5.10 -49.87
CA GLN A 481 6.37 4.16 -49.63
C GLN A 481 6.61 3.31 -48.39
N VAL A 482 5.78 3.50 -47.37
CA VAL A 482 5.78 2.67 -46.16
C VAL A 482 4.85 1.47 -46.37
N SER A 483 5.35 0.25 -46.13
CA SER A 483 4.58 -0.99 -46.31
C SER A 483 3.37 -1.05 -45.37
N PRO A 484 2.17 -1.46 -45.85
CA PRO A 484 1.01 -1.74 -45.00
C PRO A 484 1.28 -2.73 -43.87
N GLU A 485 2.15 -3.71 -44.10
CA GLU A 485 2.56 -4.69 -43.07
C GLU A 485 3.24 -4.01 -41.85
N VAL A 486 3.78 -2.79 -42.02
CA VAL A 486 4.41 -2.02 -40.95
C VAL A 486 3.41 -1.09 -40.26
N PHE A 487 2.63 -0.31 -41.03
CA PHE A 487 1.81 0.76 -40.44
C PHE A 487 0.39 0.33 -40.09
N VAL A 488 -0.16 -0.75 -40.66
CA VAL A 488 -1.51 -1.24 -40.32
C VAL A 488 -1.54 -1.82 -38.90
N PRO A 489 -0.62 -2.72 -38.48
CA PRO A 489 -0.57 -3.17 -37.08
C PRO A 489 -0.35 -2.00 -36.11
N LEU A 490 0.47 -1.03 -36.51
CA LEU A 490 0.67 0.19 -35.73
C LEU A 490 -0.63 1.00 -35.59
N ALA A 491 -1.42 1.12 -36.66
CA ALA A 491 -2.70 1.81 -36.62
C ALA A 491 -3.72 1.11 -35.71
N GLU A 492 -3.71 -0.23 -35.66
CA GLU A 492 -4.51 -1.02 -34.74
C GLU A 492 -4.17 -0.73 -33.29
N GLU A 493 -2.89 -0.77 -32.93
CA GLU A 493 -2.40 -0.48 -31.59
C GLU A 493 -2.70 0.97 -31.15
N LEU A 494 -2.58 1.93 -32.07
CA LEU A 494 -2.85 3.34 -31.80
C LEU A 494 -4.34 3.70 -31.79
N GLY A 495 -5.23 2.74 -32.10
CA GLY A 495 -6.68 2.97 -32.21
C GLY A 495 -7.09 3.82 -33.41
N LEU A 496 -6.26 3.88 -34.45
CA LEU A 496 -6.49 4.65 -35.68
C LEU A 496 -7.21 3.83 -36.77
N ILE A 497 -7.26 2.51 -36.62
CA ILE A 497 -7.77 1.59 -37.65
C ILE A 497 -9.22 1.87 -38.07
N ASP A 498 -10.10 2.30 -37.15
CA ASP A 498 -11.48 2.67 -37.50
C ASP A 498 -11.57 3.93 -38.37
N LYS A 499 -10.62 4.86 -38.20
CA LYS A 499 -10.54 6.07 -39.05
C LYS A 499 -10.04 5.67 -40.44
N LEU A 500 -9.00 4.87 -40.51
CA LEU A 500 -8.44 4.36 -41.77
C LEU A 500 -9.46 3.52 -42.54
N GLY A 501 -10.15 2.59 -41.87
CA GLY A 501 -11.17 1.75 -42.50
C GLY A 501 -12.33 2.57 -43.07
N ARG A 502 -12.77 3.62 -42.37
CA ARG A 502 -13.77 4.57 -42.90
C ARG A 502 -13.26 5.29 -44.15
N PHE A 503 -12.04 5.79 -44.10
CA PHE A 503 -11.40 6.47 -45.24
C PHE A 503 -11.28 5.55 -46.46
N VAL A 504 -10.79 4.31 -46.27
CA VAL A 504 -10.64 3.32 -47.34
C VAL A 504 -12.00 2.97 -47.93
N LEU A 505 -12.99 2.60 -47.09
CA LEU A 505 -14.33 2.24 -47.56
C LEU A 505 -14.99 3.37 -48.36
N GLN A 506 -14.94 4.61 -47.85
CA GLN A 506 -15.55 5.75 -48.54
C GLN A 506 -14.86 6.07 -49.87
N THR A 507 -13.52 6.05 -49.88
CA THR A 507 -12.73 6.37 -51.08
C THR A 507 -12.88 5.27 -52.12
N ALA A 508 -12.76 4.01 -51.72
CA ALA A 508 -12.88 2.86 -52.60
C ALA A 508 -14.29 2.70 -53.16
N CYS A 509 -15.33 2.82 -52.32
CA CYS A 509 -16.71 2.71 -52.80
C CYS A 509 -17.06 3.82 -53.80
N ARG A 510 -16.55 5.04 -53.59
CA ARG A 510 -16.73 6.16 -54.53
C ARG A 510 -16.01 5.90 -55.86
N GLU A 511 -14.78 5.40 -55.82
CA GLU A 511 -14.03 5.07 -57.04
C GLU A 511 -14.71 3.94 -57.83
N ALA A 512 -15.19 2.90 -57.15
CA ALA A 512 -15.82 1.74 -57.77
C ALA A 512 -17.12 2.04 -58.55
N THR A 513 -17.81 3.13 -58.22
CA THR A 513 -18.98 3.59 -59.00
C THR A 513 -18.65 3.94 -60.45
N ARG A 514 -17.37 4.25 -60.73
CA ARG A 514 -16.89 4.60 -62.08
C ARG A 514 -16.53 3.36 -62.92
N TRP A 515 -16.47 2.18 -62.30
CA TRP A 515 -16.14 0.94 -62.98
C TRP A 515 -17.40 0.31 -63.59
N PRO A 516 -17.25 -0.58 -64.60
CA PRO A 516 -18.37 -1.35 -65.13
C PRO A 516 -19.15 -2.07 -64.02
N GLU A 517 -20.48 -2.18 -64.17
CA GLU A 517 -21.35 -2.77 -63.13
C GLU A 517 -20.96 -4.20 -62.74
N SER A 518 -20.36 -4.96 -63.65
CA SER A 518 -19.88 -6.32 -63.41
C SER A 518 -18.66 -6.41 -62.51
N VAL A 519 -17.92 -5.31 -62.33
CA VAL A 519 -16.67 -5.29 -61.55
C VAL A 519 -16.99 -5.00 -60.08
N ARG A 520 -16.55 -5.91 -59.20
CA ARG A 520 -16.68 -5.78 -57.75
C ARG A 520 -15.51 -5.02 -57.14
N LEU A 521 -15.73 -4.51 -55.93
CA LEU A 521 -14.73 -3.89 -55.07
C LEU A 521 -14.49 -4.79 -53.86
N SER A 522 -13.23 -5.12 -53.56
CA SER A 522 -12.86 -5.80 -52.33
C SER A 522 -12.12 -4.84 -51.37
N VAL A 523 -12.43 -4.91 -50.07
CA VAL A 523 -11.80 -4.09 -49.04
C VAL A 523 -11.46 -4.93 -47.81
N ASN A 524 -10.20 -4.86 -47.38
CA ASN A 524 -9.71 -5.50 -46.16
C ASN A 524 -10.27 -4.88 -44.88
N VAL A 525 -10.63 -5.73 -43.92
CA VAL A 525 -11.14 -5.31 -42.61
C VAL A 525 -10.34 -5.95 -41.48
N SER A 526 -9.85 -5.11 -40.57
CA SER A 526 -9.09 -5.55 -39.39
C SER A 526 -9.98 -6.23 -38.34
N PRO A 527 -9.47 -7.25 -37.60
CA PRO A 527 -10.17 -7.83 -36.46
C PRO A 527 -10.58 -6.81 -35.40
N VAL A 528 -9.78 -5.77 -35.18
CA VAL A 528 -10.10 -4.70 -34.20
C VAL A 528 -11.42 -4.01 -34.52
N GLN A 529 -11.74 -3.84 -35.81
CA GLN A 529 -12.96 -3.16 -36.26
C GLN A 529 -14.22 -4.01 -35.97
N PHE A 530 -14.10 -5.33 -35.89
CA PHE A 530 -15.18 -6.21 -35.44
C PHE A 530 -15.45 -6.04 -33.94
N ARG A 531 -14.41 -5.90 -33.12
CA ARG A 531 -14.55 -5.70 -31.66
C ARG A 531 -15.24 -4.38 -31.30
N ASN A 532 -14.96 -3.32 -32.04
CA ASN A 532 -15.49 -1.97 -31.77
C ASN A 532 -16.98 -1.82 -32.12
N GLY A 533 -17.56 -2.75 -32.89
CA GLY A 533 -19.02 -2.87 -33.08
C GLY A 533 -19.67 -1.84 -34.01
N ASN A 534 -18.91 -0.94 -34.63
CA ASN A 534 -19.40 0.12 -35.53
C ASN A 534 -19.20 -0.20 -37.03
N LEU A 535 -18.68 -1.40 -37.36
CA LEU A 535 -18.35 -1.80 -38.73
C LEU A 535 -19.57 -1.76 -39.65
N LEU A 536 -20.69 -2.38 -39.24
CA LEU A 536 -21.90 -2.42 -40.06
C LEU A 536 -22.37 -1.01 -40.44
N SER A 537 -22.50 -0.11 -39.47
CA SER A 537 -22.88 1.29 -39.74
C SER A 537 -21.88 2.00 -40.65
N THR A 538 -20.58 1.71 -40.48
CA THR A 538 -19.52 2.30 -41.31
C THR A 538 -19.66 1.89 -42.77
N VAL A 539 -19.89 0.60 -43.03
CA VAL A 539 -20.06 0.05 -44.39
C VAL A 539 -21.32 0.60 -45.05
N ILE A 540 -22.45 0.58 -44.34
CA ILE A 540 -23.72 1.11 -44.87
C ILE A 540 -23.62 2.60 -45.20
N ASN A 541 -22.94 3.40 -44.36
CA ASN A 541 -22.72 4.82 -44.64
C ASN A 541 -21.81 5.03 -45.86
N ALA A 542 -20.79 4.19 -46.07
CA ALA A 542 -19.93 4.28 -47.24
C ALA A 542 -20.70 3.96 -48.53
N LEU A 543 -21.49 2.88 -48.54
CA LEU A 543 -22.33 2.50 -49.68
C LEU A 543 -23.39 3.57 -49.98
N SER A 544 -24.08 4.07 -48.96
CA SER A 544 -25.11 5.11 -49.12
C SER A 544 -24.51 6.43 -49.60
N GLY A 545 -23.31 6.78 -49.13
CA GLY A 545 -22.61 7.99 -49.51
C GLY A 545 -21.99 7.95 -50.91
N SER A 546 -21.62 6.76 -51.41
CA SER A 546 -21.08 6.61 -52.76
C SER A 546 -22.13 6.29 -53.82
N GLY A 547 -23.22 5.61 -53.45
CA GLY A 547 -24.19 5.05 -54.38
C GLY A 547 -23.78 3.71 -54.99
N LEU A 548 -22.75 3.04 -54.46
CA LEU A 548 -22.33 1.71 -54.92
C LEU A 548 -23.37 0.66 -54.48
N GLY A 549 -23.78 -0.21 -55.41
CA GLY A 549 -24.63 -1.37 -55.08
C GLY A 549 -23.95 -2.28 -54.04
N ALA A 550 -24.70 -2.73 -53.04
CA ALA A 550 -24.15 -3.50 -51.91
C ALA A 550 -23.56 -4.84 -52.35
N GLU A 551 -24.15 -5.46 -53.37
CA GLU A 551 -23.69 -6.68 -54.04
C GLU A 551 -22.34 -6.53 -54.77
N ARG A 552 -21.94 -5.29 -55.06
CA ARG A 552 -20.64 -4.99 -55.66
C ARG A 552 -19.52 -4.87 -54.64
N LEU A 553 -19.82 -4.76 -53.34
CA LEU A 553 -18.82 -4.69 -52.27
C LEU A 553 -18.56 -6.08 -51.69
N GLU A 554 -17.29 -6.41 -51.55
CA GLU A 554 -16.77 -7.58 -50.86
C GLU A 554 -15.86 -7.13 -49.71
N LEU A 555 -16.03 -7.71 -48.54
CA LEU A 555 -15.17 -7.45 -47.39
C LEU A 555 -14.27 -8.65 -47.15
N GLU A 556 -12.96 -8.40 -47.08
CA GLU A 556 -11.95 -9.40 -46.79
C GLU A 556 -11.67 -9.43 -45.29
N ILE A 557 -11.71 -10.62 -44.72
CA ILE A 557 -11.44 -10.87 -43.30
C ILE A 557 -10.46 -12.03 -43.16
N THR A 558 -9.53 -11.91 -42.23
CA THR A 558 -8.60 -13.00 -41.90
C THR A 558 -9.23 -14.00 -40.93
N GLU A 559 -8.64 -15.20 -40.83
CA GLU A 559 -9.08 -16.23 -39.86
C GLU A 559 -9.09 -15.72 -38.40
N ALA A 560 -8.26 -14.74 -38.06
CA ALA A 560 -8.17 -14.16 -36.72
C ALA A 560 -9.50 -13.56 -36.24
N VAL A 561 -10.32 -13.02 -37.15
CA VAL A 561 -11.66 -12.49 -36.83
C VAL A 561 -12.59 -13.58 -36.28
N LEU A 562 -12.41 -14.82 -36.73
CA LEU A 562 -13.25 -15.96 -36.36
C LEU A 562 -12.86 -16.58 -35.02
N MET A 563 -11.64 -16.32 -34.55
CA MET A 563 -11.13 -16.80 -33.27
C MET A 563 -11.56 -15.91 -32.09
N GLU A 564 -12.09 -14.72 -32.36
CA GLU A 564 -12.58 -13.84 -31.31
C GLU A 564 -13.77 -14.46 -30.57
N HIS A 565 -13.61 -14.63 -29.26
CA HIS A 565 -14.63 -15.27 -28.43
C HIS A 565 -15.88 -14.38 -28.28
N GLY A 566 -17.00 -14.79 -28.90
CA GLY A 566 -18.33 -14.28 -28.61
C GLY A 566 -19.31 -14.32 -29.79
N PRO A 567 -20.62 -14.15 -29.57
CA PRO A 567 -21.64 -14.17 -30.63
C PRO A 567 -21.61 -12.96 -31.59
N ARG A 568 -20.67 -12.02 -31.41
CA ARG A 568 -20.64 -10.72 -32.08
C ARG A 568 -20.17 -10.79 -33.55
N PRO A 569 -19.03 -11.43 -33.91
CA PRO A 569 -18.57 -11.45 -35.31
C PRO A 569 -19.57 -12.16 -36.24
N ALA A 570 -20.13 -13.29 -35.80
CA ALA A 570 -21.14 -14.04 -36.55
C ALA A 570 -22.41 -13.24 -36.84
N ALA A 571 -22.88 -12.44 -35.88
CA ALA A 571 -24.03 -11.57 -36.08
C ALA A 571 -23.73 -10.45 -37.09
N ILE A 572 -22.55 -9.84 -37.00
CA ILE A 572 -22.12 -8.78 -37.93
C ILE A 572 -22.02 -9.33 -39.36
N ILE A 573 -21.36 -10.48 -39.55
CA ILE A 573 -21.19 -11.12 -40.86
C ILE A 573 -22.56 -11.48 -41.47
N ARG A 574 -23.47 -12.08 -40.69
CA ARG A 574 -24.83 -12.38 -41.19
C ARG A 574 -25.60 -11.13 -41.59
N ASN A 575 -25.49 -10.05 -40.82
CA ASN A 575 -26.15 -8.79 -41.16
C ASN A 575 -25.57 -8.19 -42.44
N LEU A 576 -24.25 -8.19 -42.62
CA LEU A 576 -23.60 -7.72 -43.85
C LEU A 576 -24.08 -8.54 -45.06
N ARG A 577 -24.15 -9.86 -44.94
CA ARG A 577 -24.70 -10.74 -46.00
C ARG A 577 -26.17 -10.46 -46.31
N ALA A 578 -26.98 -10.13 -45.29
CA ALA A 578 -28.39 -9.77 -45.49
C ALA A 578 -28.56 -8.48 -46.31
N PHE A 579 -27.57 -7.59 -46.31
CA PHE A 579 -27.51 -6.42 -47.21
C PHE A 579 -26.97 -6.74 -48.61
N GLY A 580 -26.56 -7.99 -48.88
CA GLY A 580 -26.02 -8.41 -50.18
C GLY A 580 -24.49 -8.33 -50.30
N ILE A 581 -23.80 -7.80 -49.30
CA ILE A 581 -22.34 -7.59 -49.30
C ILE A 581 -21.61 -8.94 -49.30
N GLY A 582 -20.61 -9.13 -50.15
CA GLY A 582 -19.75 -10.32 -50.18
C GLY A 582 -18.82 -10.40 -48.97
N ILE A 583 -18.49 -11.62 -48.52
CA ILE A 583 -17.53 -11.84 -47.43
C ILE A 583 -16.50 -12.85 -47.91
N SER A 584 -15.26 -12.40 -48.03
CA SER A 584 -14.12 -13.22 -48.44
C SER A 584 -13.27 -13.57 -47.23
N LEU A 585 -12.89 -14.84 -47.13
CA LEU A 585 -11.91 -15.31 -46.14
C LEU A 585 -10.51 -15.21 -46.73
N ASP A 586 -9.66 -14.40 -46.11
CA ASP A 586 -8.29 -14.13 -46.52
C ASP A 586 -7.26 -14.97 -45.74
N ASP A 587 -6.05 -15.11 -46.31
CA ASP A 587 -4.91 -15.88 -45.78
C ASP A 587 -5.24 -17.35 -45.44
N PHE A 588 -6.15 -17.99 -46.18
CA PHE A 588 -6.64 -19.32 -45.80
C PHE A 588 -5.52 -20.39 -45.85
N GLY A 589 -5.37 -21.13 -44.75
CA GLY A 589 -4.44 -22.25 -44.62
C GLY A 589 -3.10 -21.93 -43.94
N THR A 590 -2.82 -20.67 -43.62
CA THR A 590 -1.60 -20.27 -42.86
C THR A 590 -1.80 -20.32 -41.33
N GLY A 591 -3.03 -20.49 -40.86
CA GLY A 591 -3.43 -20.44 -39.45
C GLY A 591 -4.11 -21.72 -38.91
N TYR A 592 -4.81 -21.58 -37.77
CA TYR A 592 -5.60 -22.66 -37.17
C TYR A 592 -6.96 -22.78 -37.89
N SER A 593 -6.94 -23.25 -39.14
CA SER A 593 -8.16 -23.37 -39.94
C SER A 593 -9.09 -24.44 -39.36
N SER A 594 -10.01 -24.05 -38.46
CA SER A 594 -11.10 -24.94 -38.06
C SER A 594 -12.15 -24.94 -39.17
N LEU A 595 -12.23 -26.05 -39.92
CA LEU A 595 -13.21 -26.28 -40.98
C LEU A 595 -14.66 -25.98 -40.52
N SER A 596 -14.91 -26.11 -39.21
CA SER A 596 -16.18 -25.74 -38.57
C SER A 596 -16.60 -24.29 -38.81
N TYR A 597 -15.65 -23.35 -38.94
CA TYR A 597 -15.99 -21.94 -39.16
C TYR A 597 -16.47 -21.71 -40.59
N LEU A 598 -15.84 -22.32 -41.59
CA LEU A 598 -16.30 -22.26 -42.97
C LEU A 598 -17.74 -22.76 -43.14
N LEU A 599 -18.14 -23.77 -42.35
CA LEU A 599 -19.50 -24.31 -42.38
C LEU A 599 -20.54 -23.44 -41.66
N ASN A 600 -20.12 -22.65 -40.67
CA ASN A 600 -21.02 -21.89 -39.79
C ASN A 600 -21.22 -20.44 -40.20
N TYR A 601 -20.41 -19.93 -41.13
CA TYR A 601 -20.41 -18.54 -41.55
C TYR A 601 -20.71 -18.41 -43.04
N PRO A 602 -21.54 -17.43 -43.44
CA PRO A 602 -22.00 -17.28 -44.83
C PRO A 602 -20.96 -16.60 -45.74
N PHE A 603 -19.79 -17.24 -45.90
CA PHE A 603 -18.75 -16.78 -46.81
C PHE A 603 -19.18 -16.88 -48.28
N THR A 604 -18.59 -16.04 -49.14
CA THR A 604 -18.77 -16.09 -50.60
C THR A 604 -17.50 -16.48 -51.33
N LYS A 605 -16.33 -16.25 -50.73
CA LYS A 605 -15.03 -16.47 -51.34
C LYS A 605 -14.00 -16.94 -50.32
N ILE A 606 -13.05 -17.74 -50.80
CA ILE A 606 -11.81 -18.11 -50.10
C ILE A 606 -10.63 -17.64 -50.94
N LYS A 607 -9.68 -16.94 -50.33
CA LYS A 607 -8.41 -16.53 -50.94
C LYS A 607 -7.29 -17.46 -50.44
N ILE A 608 -6.56 -18.05 -51.38
CA ILE A 608 -5.37 -18.86 -51.11
C ILE A 608 -4.17 -17.92 -50.97
N ASP A 609 -3.52 -17.98 -49.81
CA ASP A 609 -2.36 -17.15 -49.49
C ASP A 609 -1.20 -17.34 -50.47
N LYS A 610 -0.51 -16.23 -50.77
CA LYS A 610 0.64 -16.18 -51.69
C LYS A 610 1.76 -17.16 -51.34
N SER A 611 1.97 -17.52 -50.07
CA SER A 611 3.04 -18.43 -49.66
C SER A 611 2.91 -19.83 -50.25
N PHE A 612 1.67 -20.31 -50.48
CA PHE A 612 1.44 -21.59 -51.14
C PHE A 612 1.71 -21.52 -52.65
N ILE A 613 1.45 -20.37 -53.27
CA ILE A 613 1.68 -20.15 -54.70
C ILE A 613 3.18 -19.99 -54.99
N LEU A 614 3.91 -19.27 -54.15
CA LEU A 614 5.37 -19.11 -54.29
C LEU A 614 6.11 -20.47 -54.27
N ASN A 615 5.64 -21.41 -53.46
CA ASN A 615 6.25 -22.74 -53.31
C ASN A 615 5.62 -23.82 -54.21
N LEU A 616 4.79 -23.43 -55.19
CA LEU A 616 4.02 -24.35 -56.05
C LEU A 616 4.91 -25.37 -56.78
N HIS A 617 6.08 -24.94 -57.25
CA HIS A 617 6.98 -25.77 -58.04
C HIS A 617 7.81 -26.72 -57.18
N GLU A 618 8.22 -26.29 -55.99
CA GLU A 618 9.17 -26.99 -55.14
C GLU A 618 8.49 -27.99 -54.19
N GLU A 619 7.32 -27.63 -53.66
CA GLU A 619 6.71 -28.36 -52.56
C GLU A 619 5.45 -29.16 -52.96
N ALA A 620 5.50 -30.47 -52.74
CA ALA A 620 4.32 -31.33 -52.91
C ALA A 620 3.21 -31.00 -51.89
N SER A 621 3.58 -30.52 -50.70
CA SER A 621 2.67 -30.03 -49.65
C SER A 621 1.82 -28.86 -50.15
N SER A 622 2.46 -27.83 -50.72
CA SER A 622 1.75 -26.65 -51.23
C SER A 622 0.73 -27.01 -52.32
N ARG A 623 1.10 -27.88 -53.26
CA ARG A 623 0.16 -28.39 -54.28
C ARG A 623 -1.01 -29.18 -53.67
N ALA A 624 -0.77 -29.94 -52.60
CA ALA A 624 -1.83 -30.68 -51.91
C ALA A 624 -2.81 -29.74 -51.19
N VAL A 625 -2.31 -28.69 -50.54
CA VAL A 625 -3.14 -27.66 -49.88
C VAL A 625 -3.99 -26.95 -50.92
N ILE A 626 -3.40 -26.44 -52.01
CA ILE A 626 -4.12 -25.75 -53.09
C ILE A 626 -5.26 -26.60 -53.64
N ARG A 627 -5.00 -27.88 -53.97
CA ARG A 627 -6.05 -28.81 -54.43
C ARG A 627 -7.15 -29.01 -53.41
N ALA A 628 -6.80 -29.14 -52.13
CA ALA A 628 -7.78 -29.31 -51.06
C ALA A 628 -8.67 -28.07 -50.91
N VAL A 629 -8.09 -26.86 -50.95
CA VAL A 629 -8.84 -25.60 -50.86
C VAL A 629 -9.77 -25.43 -52.07
N ILE A 630 -9.28 -25.67 -53.29
CA ILE A 630 -10.10 -25.61 -54.50
C ILE A 630 -11.26 -26.62 -54.44
N GLY A 631 -10.97 -27.86 -54.05
CA GLY A 631 -11.98 -28.91 -53.88
C GLY A 631 -13.04 -28.55 -52.82
N LEU A 632 -12.61 -27.93 -51.72
CA LEU A 632 -13.51 -27.46 -50.66
C LEU A 632 -14.40 -26.32 -51.15
N GLY A 633 -13.83 -25.31 -51.80
CA GLY A 633 -14.58 -24.19 -52.36
C GLY A 633 -15.66 -24.67 -53.34
N ARG A 634 -15.29 -25.59 -54.25
CA ARG A 634 -16.24 -26.20 -55.18
C ARG A 634 -17.37 -26.96 -54.47
N SER A 635 -17.06 -27.70 -53.41
CA SER A 635 -18.04 -28.50 -52.66
C SER A 635 -19.02 -27.63 -51.86
N LEU A 636 -18.57 -26.45 -51.41
CA LEU A 636 -19.36 -25.50 -50.64
C LEU A 636 -20.03 -24.40 -51.50
N GLY A 637 -19.76 -24.39 -52.81
CA GLY A 637 -20.25 -23.35 -53.73
C GLY A 637 -19.60 -21.98 -53.51
N LEU A 638 -18.37 -21.96 -53.00
CA LEU A 638 -17.57 -20.74 -52.76
C LEU A 638 -16.66 -20.46 -53.95
N THR A 639 -16.47 -19.17 -54.26
CA THR A 639 -15.44 -18.74 -55.21
C THR A 639 -14.07 -18.95 -54.59
N VAL A 640 -13.10 -19.46 -55.36
CA VAL A 640 -11.72 -19.60 -54.90
C VAL A 640 -10.83 -18.66 -55.70
N ALA A 641 -10.12 -17.79 -55.00
CA ALA A 641 -9.15 -16.87 -55.55
C ALA A 641 -7.75 -17.26 -55.10
N ALA A 642 -6.76 -17.17 -55.99
CA ALA A 642 -5.36 -17.41 -55.65
C ALA A 642 -4.56 -16.11 -55.75
N GLU A 643 -3.73 -15.86 -54.73
CA GLU A 643 -2.90 -14.66 -54.65
C GLU A 643 -1.44 -14.90 -55.03
N GLY A 644 -0.74 -13.85 -55.43
CA GLY A 644 0.71 -13.92 -55.67
C GLY A 644 1.09 -14.67 -56.95
N ILE A 645 0.24 -14.68 -57.97
CA ILE A 645 0.55 -15.27 -59.28
C ILE A 645 1.54 -14.35 -60.02
N GLU A 646 2.74 -14.85 -60.26
CA GLU A 646 3.84 -14.13 -60.91
C GLU A 646 4.23 -14.73 -62.26
N SER A 647 3.85 -15.99 -62.55
CA SER A 647 4.18 -16.67 -63.81
C SER A 647 2.98 -17.27 -64.54
N ASP A 648 3.06 -17.34 -65.87
CA ASP A 648 2.06 -18.04 -66.70
C ASP A 648 1.93 -19.52 -66.33
N VAL A 649 2.98 -20.14 -65.79
CA VAL A 649 2.98 -21.55 -65.36
C VAL A 649 2.10 -21.73 -64.12
N GLU A 650 2.23 -20.85 -63.12
CA GLU A 650 1.34 -20.84 -61.95
C GLU A 650 -0.12 -20.60 -62.37
N ARG A 651 -0.35 -19.64 -63.27
CA ARG A 651 -1.69 -19.35 -63.82
C ARG A 651 -2.30 -20.61 -64.45
N GLU A 652 -1.56 -21.26 -65.33
CA GLU A 652 -2.05 -22.44 -66.05
C GLU A 652 -2.32 -23.61 -65.08
N TYR A 653 -1.45 -23.81 -64.09
CA TYR A 653 -1.65 -24.83 -63.06
C TYR A 653 -2.93 -24.57 -62.25
N LEU A 654 -3.11 -23.36 -61.76
CA LEU A 654 -4.29 -22.98 -60.97
C LEU A 654 -5.57 -23.07 -61.78
N ARG A 655 -5.54 -22.66 -63.05
CA ARG A 655 -6.66 -22.83 -63.99
C ARG A 655 -7.01 -24.31 -64.18
N ALA A 656 -6.00 -25.15 -64.44
CA ALA A 656 -6.20 -26.58 -64.66
C ALA A 656 -6.77 -27.31 -63.44
N GLU A 657 -6.38 -26.91 -62.23
CA GLU A 657 -6.93 -27.44 -60.97
C GLU A 657 -8.36 -26.91 -60.69
N GLY A 658 -8.83 -25.91 -61.45
CA GLY A 658 -10.19 -25.36 -61.35
C GLY A 658 -10.32 -24.15 -60.43
N CYS A 659 -9.23 -23.41 -60.18
CA CYS A 659 -9.28 -22.13 -59.49
C CYS A 659 -10.03 -21.09 -60.35
N THR A 660 -10.95 -20.33 -59.74
CA THR A 660 -11.84 -19.42 -60.47
C THR A 660 -11.23 -18.05 -60.71
N GLN A 661 -10.56 -17.48 -59.70
CA GLN A 661 -10.01 -16.12 -59.74
C GLN A 661 -8.53 -16.12 -59.41
N GLY A 662 -7.80 -15.14 -59.91
CA GLY A 662 -6.37 -14.97 -59.64
C GLY A 662 -5.95 -13.52 -59.54
N GLN A 663 -4.98 -13.27 -58.67
CA GLN A 663 -4.33 -11.99 -58.45
C GLN A 663 -2.82 -12.18 -58.36
N GLY A 664 -2.07 -11.19 -58.83
CA GLY A 664 -0.62 -11.18 -58.71
C GLY A 664 0.04 -10.25 -59.71
N PHE A 665 1.36 -10.16 -59.64
CA PHE A 665 2.12 -9.23 -60.48
C PHE A 665 2.13 -9.61 -61.96
N LEU A 666 1.78 -10.84 -62.31
CA LEU A 666 1.53 -11.24 -63.69
C LEU A 666 0.44 -10.40 -64.35
N PHE A 667 -0.60 -10.02 -63.59
CA PHE A 667 -1.78 -9.32 -64.12
C PHE A 667 -1.76 -7.81 -63.90
N GLY A 668 -0.88 -7.33 -63.02
CA GLY A 668 -0.74 -5.91 -62.73
C GLY A 668 -0.38 -5.65 -61.27
N ARG A 669 0.37 -4.56 -61.07
CA ARG A 669 0.69 -4.07 -59.73
C ARG A 669 -0.45 -3.17 -59.20
N PRO A 670 -0.57 -3.02 -57.87
CA PRO A 670 -1.50 -2.06 -57.27
C PRO A 670 -1.26 -0.64 -57.79
N GLN A 671 -2.28 0.00 -58.35
CA GLN A 671 -2.19 1.31 -59.00
C GLN A 671 -3.35 2.23 -58.64
N PRO A 672 -3.23 3.56 -58.82
CA PRO A 672 -4.34 4.49 -58.63
C PRO A 672 -5.54 4.13 -59.52
N GLY A 673 -6.76 4.40 -59.06
CA GLY A 673 -7.99 4.06 -59.79
C GLY A 673 -8.06 4.67 -61.19
N SER A 674 -7.49 5.85 -61.38
CA SER A 674 -7.37 6.54 -62.68
C SER A 674 -6.51 5.80 -63.72
N MET A 675 -5.68 4.84 -63.30
CA MET A 675 -4.83 4.03 -64.19
C MET A 675 -5.43 2.65 -64.49
N LEU A 676 -6.55 2.27 -63.87
CA LEU A 676 -7.23 1.02 -64.19
C LEU A 676 -7.85 1.08 -65.59
N GLN A 677 -7.56 0.06 -66.41
CA GLN A 677 -8.16 -0.11 -67.72
C GLN A 677 -9.06 -1.35 -67.70
N PHE A 678 -10.33 -1.18 -68.06
CA PHE A 678 -11.28 -2.28 -68.19
C PHE A 678 -11.49 -2.58 -69.69
N PRO A 679 -10.97 -3.70 -70.22
CA PRO A 679 -11.17 -4.07 -71.61
C PRO A 679 -12.67 -4.31 -71.86
N GLY A 680 -13.29 -3.50 -72.73
CA GLY A 680 -14.71 -3.62 -73.10
C GLY A 680 -15.55 -2.33 -72.96
N ALA A 681 -15.00 -1.26 -72.37
CA ALA A 681 -15.64 0.05 -72.41
C ALA A 681 -15.41 0.74 -73.77
N GLN A 682 -16.18 0.37 -74.80
CA GLN A 682 -16.34 1.25 -75.96
C GLN A 682 -17.01 2.54 -75.47
N PRO A 683 -16.47 3.73 -75.78
CA PRO A 683 -17.27 4.95 -75.71
C PRO A 683 -18.35 4.82 -76.78
N ASP A 684 -19.60 5.00 -76.37
CA ASP A 684 -20.73 5.15 -77.29
C ASP A 684 -20.37 6.12 -78.41
N ALA A 685 -20.76 5.71 -79.61
CA ALA A 685 -20.66 6.49 -80.83
C ALA A 685 -21.16 7.93 -80.59
N LEU A 686 -20.27 8.90 -80.79
CA LEU A 686 -20.70 10.24 -81.17
C LEU A 686 -21.22 10.14 -82.61
N ASP A 687 -22.54 10.27 -82.74
CA ASP A 687 -23.26 10.44 -84.00
C ASP A 687 -22.64 11.56 -84.86
N PRO A 688 -22.61 11.41 -86.19
CA PRO A 688 -22.19 12.47 -87.09
C PRO A 688 -23.36 13.42 -87.38
N VAL A 689 -23.28 14.67 -86.91
CA VAL A 689 -23.81 15.86 -87.61
C VAL A 689 -22.85 17.02 -87.42
#